data_AF-A0A9W8LRE6-F1
#
_entry.id   AF-A0A9W8LRE6-F1
#
_cell.length_a   1.000
_cell.length_b   1.000
_cell.length_c   1.000
_cell.angle_alpha   90.00
_cell.angle_beta   90.00
_cell.angle_gamma   90.00
#
_symmetry.space_group_name_H-M   'P 1'
#
loop_
_entity.id
_entity.type
_entity.pdbx_description
1 polymer ?
#
loop_
_entity_poly.entity_id
_entity_poly.type
_entity_poly.pdbx_seq_one_letter_code
_entity_poly.pdbx_strand_id
1 'polypeptide(L)'
;MKYGKYFNQQRAEFPELWQTHFIEYNALKAFLKDRMVDTSVHLATAFPSSHSFSWTPAPERPTFDALLAQRLTQVSELTPEFVRMLDLEVDRFGAFFVEVKATIKARISTALDPARSPKVAELEAALADLLLLERFVFLNFTAIAKALKKHDKWSGLQIREPYLMRTSSLPFVVSTSLMRLKPELLARLTALLSEQNAGAAPQEQLAGLGLGTGTNSVLKHVTGDSESSTSTRVATPSNTKQALMGADITTQKLGPLVELMHETQTVMISLRGPHGTDIIGGVLNCLSTHHCQIADFSLSRLHHDVTFGVLVNLHNRDVDLFSDLAKTAQKWDGTLSFDVQDARLKASKLVDAMQYALSEAPYASRVKYVATVLNERGLSPEFLSEWLNWLLAKKISVEQMRRLDSHTSLMCVEFRLSVPDTLSPDEMRAELIAISAGHQADVALQPDNVFRRQKRLVVFDMDSTLIQQEVIDEIARATGIEEQVAAITERAMQGEIDFKESLAARVALLRGTPVEALEEVKRGLLFTEGAHYLCRALKRAGFKLAVISGGFLPLAKYVKAELGLDYAFANQLKVTADGKTLTGETFGPVVDATRKAELLEVIAQAEGIAIEQVVAVGDGANDLLMIGKASLGIAFNAKPRVQQQARARINQKSLANILYLMGYSESEAAELQLQ
;
A
#
# COMPACT_ATOMS: atom_id res chain seq x y z
N MET A 1 -3.71 -12.43 -21.90
CA MET A 1 -4.36 -12.82 -23.17
C MET A 1 -5.86 -13.01 -22.88
N LYS A 2 -6.82 -12.52 -23.67
CA LYS A 2 -8.27 -12.63 -23.31
C LYS A 2 -8.64 -14.10 -22.99
N TYR A 3 -9.22 -14.37 -21.83
CA TYR A 3 -9.51 -15.73 -21.32
C TYR A 3 -10.13 -16.69 -22.34
N GLY A 4 -11.09 -16.24 -23.15
CA GLY A 4 -11.70 -17.10 -24.19
C GLY A 4 -10.71 -17.63 -25.24
N LYS A 5 -9.64 -16.88 -25.57
CA LYS A 5 -8.56 -17.37 -26.45
C LYS A 5 -7.70 -18.41 -25.74
N TYR A 6 -7.40 -18.18 -24.45
CA TYR A 6 -6.66 -19.13 -23.60
C TYR A 6 -7.41 -20.44 -23.47
N PHE A 7 -8.68 -20.37 -23.11
CA PHE A 7 -9.54 -21.53 -22.95
C PHE A 7 -9.62 -22.37 -24.24
N ASN A 8 -9.78 -21.74 -25.40
CA ASN A 8 -9.80 -22.46 -26.68
C ASN A 8 -8.45 -23.08 -27.04
N GLN A 9 -7.35 -22.38 -26.78
CA GLN A 9 -6.00 -22.92 -27.02
C GLN A 9 -5.78 -24.16 -26.16
N GLN A 10 -6.10 -24.09 -24.88
CA GLN A 10 -5.94 -25.20 -23.94
C GLN A 10 -6.90 -26.35 -24.28
N ARG A 11 -8.15 -26.07 -24.67
CA ARG A 11 -9.11 -27.07 -25.17
C ARG A 11 -8.55 -27.85 -26.37
N ALA A 12 -7.85 -27.19 -27.28
CA ALA A 12 -7.28 -27.84 -28.46
C ALA A 12 -6.15 -28.85 -28.13
N GLU A 13 -5.56 -28.77 -26.94
CA GLU A 13 -4.53 -29.70 -26.48
C GLU A 13 -5.11 -31.00 -25.89
N PHE A 14 -6.44 -31.10 -25.72
CA PHE A 14 -7.11 -32.31 -25.24
C PHE A 14 -7.48 -33.26 -26.38
N PRO A 15 -7.64 -34.58 -26.10
CA PRO A 15 -8.16 -35.53 -27.10
C PRO A 15 -9.53 -35.09 -27.65
N GLU A 16 -9.79 -35.33 -28.93
CA GLU A 16 -11.02 -34.86 -29.63
C GLU A 16 -12.31 -35.23 -28.89
N LEU A 17 -12.37 -36.44 -28.32
CA LEU A 17 -13.51 -36.91 -27.54
C LEU A 17 -13.79 -36.03 -26.30
N TRP A 18 -12.77 -35.45 -25.68
CA TRP A 18 -12.93 -34.57 -24.50
C TRP A 18 -13.32 -33.16 -24.91
N GLN A 19 -12.89 -32.71 -26.09
CA GLN A 19 -13.10 -31.34 -26.55
C GLN A 19 -14.59 -30.99 -26.62
N THR A 20 -15.46 -31.91 -26.99
CA THR A 20 -16.92 -31.70 -27.08
C THR A 20 -17.62 -31.55 -25.73
N HIS A 21 -16.98 -31.98 -24.64
CA HIS A 21 -17.53 -31.91 -23.28
C HIS A 21 -17.03 -30.72 -22.46
N PHE A 22 -16.16 -29.87 -23.03
CA PHE A 22 -15.87 -28.57 -22.45
C PHE A 22 -17.10 -27.67 -22.49
N ILE A 23 -17.19 -26.78 -21.49
CA ILE A 23 -18.20 -25.74 -21.44
C ILE A 23 -18.00 -24.78 -22.62
N GLU A 24 -19.08 -24.46 -23.31
CA GLU A 24 -19.11 -23.52 -24.42
C GLU A 24 -19.06 -22.07 -23.91
N TYR A 25 -17.93 -21.72 -23.28
CA TYR A 25 -17.69 -20.42 -22.67
C TYR A 25 -17.93 -19.26 -23.64
N ASN A 26 -17.57 -19.42 -24.92
CA ASN A 26 -17.78 -18.36 -25.91
C ASN A 26 -19.26 -18.16 -26.25
N ALA A 27 -20.06 -19.23 -26.25
CA ALA A 27 -21.51 -19.14 -26.46
C ALA A 27 -22.19 -18.46 -25.27
N LEU A 28 -21.86 -18.87 -24.03
CA LEU A 28 -22.32 -18.20 -22.80
C LEU A 28 -21.91 -16.71 -22.80
N LYS A 29 -20.67 -16.42 -23.19
CA LYS A 29 -20.16 -15.05 -23.26
C LYS A 29 -20.85 -14.23 -24.35
N ALA A 30 -21.20 -14.82 -25.48
CA ALA A 30 -21.94 -14.19 -26.58
C ALA A 30 -23.37 -13.89 -26.15
N PHE A 31 -24.08 -14.85 -25.53
CA PHE A 31 -25.39 -14.62 -24.92
C PHE A 31 -25.38 -13.40 -23.99
N LEU A 32 -24.42 -13.34 -23.06
CA LEU A 32 -24.28 -12.23 -22.12
C LEU A 32 -23.92 -10.90 -22.79
N LYS A 33 -23.31 -10.91 -23.97
CA LYS A 33 -22.92 -9.68 -24.68
C LYS A 33 -24.05 -9.17 -25.57
N ASP A 34 -24.74 -10.09 -26.22
CA ASP A 34 -25.65 -9.78 -27.32
C ASP A 34 -27.10 -9.68 -26.85
N ARG A 35 -27.45 -10.34 -25.73
CA ARG A 35 -28.81 -10.39 -25.20
C ARG A 35 -28.99 -9.72 -23.85
N MET A 36 -28.01 -9.82 -22.94
CA MET A 36 -28.13 -9.15 -21.64
C MET A 36 -27.95 -7.64 -21.75
N VAL A 37 -28.76 -6.90 -21.01
CA VAL A 37 -28.70 -5.43 -20.93
C VAL A 37 -27.62 -5.01 -19.96
N ASP A 38 -26.91 -3.92 -20.28
CA ASP A 38 -25.89 -3.36 -19.39
C ASP A 38 -26.51 -2.92 -18.04
N THR A 39 -25.69 -2.88 -17.00
CA THR A 39 -26.03 -2.37 -15.67
C THR A 39 -26.49 -0.91 -15.69
N SER A 40 -26.02 -0.12 -16.65
CA SER A 40 -26.40 1.28 -16.81
C SER A 40 -27.68 1.45 -17.63
N VAL A 41 -28.67 2.15 -17.05
CA VAL A 41 -29.75 2.76 -17.84
C VAL A 41 -29.13 3.91 -18.63
N HIS A 42 -28.82 3.69 -19.91
CA HIS A 42 -28.22 4.72 -20.76
C HIS A 42 -29.23 5.83 -21.06
N LEU A 43 -29.22 6.87 -20.23
CA LEU A 43 -30.04 8.06 -20.42
C LEU A 43 -29.64 8.82 -21.70
N ALA A 44 -28.38 8.73 -22.14
CA ALA A 44 -27.88 9.46 -23.31
C ALA A 44 -28.54 9.06 -24.65
N THR A 45 -29.06 7.83 -24.75
CA THR A 45 -29.79 7.38 -25.95
C THR A 45 -31.27 7.77 -25.94
N ALA A 46 -31.83 8.08 -24.77
CA ALA A 46 -33.23 8.48 -24.59
C ALA A 46 -33.43 9.99 -24.32
N PHE A 47 -32.36 10.69 -23.93
CA PHE A 47 -32.35 12.11 -23.59
C PHE A 47 -31.18 12.82 -24.31
N PRO A 48 -31.45 13.85 -25.14
CA PRO A 48 -30.38 14.58 -25.83
C PRO A 48 -29.47 15.32 -24.84
N SER A 49 -28.23 15.53 -25.24
CA SER A 49 -27.16 16.20 -24.49
C SER A 49 -27.40 17.69 -24.18
N SER A 50 -28.56 18.24 -24.53
CA SER A 50 -28.97 19.59 -24.12
C SER A 50 -29.36 19.58 -22.65
N HIS A 51 -28.63 20.32 -21.81
CA HIS A 51 -28.76 20.43 -20.35
C HIS A 51 -30.08 21.05 -19.82
N SER A 52 -31.21 20.87 -20.50
CA SER A 52 -32.53 21.23 -19.98
C SER A 52 -33.23 19.97 -19.46
N PHE A 53 -33.10 19.69 -18.15
CA PHE A 53 -33.86 18.64 -17.50
C PHE A 53 -35.29 19.15 -17.27
N SER A 54 -36.28 18.55 -17.92
CA SER A 54 -37.70 18.82 -17.69
C SER A 54 -38.34 17.64 -16.97
N TRP A 55 -39.06 17.89 -15.88
CA TRP A 55 -39.83 16.87 -15.15
C TRP A 55 -41.06 16.37 -15.93
N THR A 56 -41.51 17.11 -16.96
CA THR A 56 -42.62 16.68 -17.82
C THR A 56 -42.09 15.84 -18.98
N PRO A 57 -42.48 14.55 -19.08
CA PRO A 57 -42.05 13.69 -20.16
C PRO A 57 -42.65 14.19 -21.49
N ALA A 58 -41.81 14.32 -22.53
CA ALA A 58 -42.30 14.54 -23.87
C ALA A 58 -43.14 13.33 -24.32
N PRO A 59 -44.28 13.51 -25.01
CA PRO A 59 -45.22 12.43 -25.32
C PRO A 59 -44.64 11.28 -26.16
N GLU A 60 -43.48 11.47 -26.80
CA GLU A 60 -42.82 10.49 -27.66
C GLU A 60 -41.68 9.72 -26.96
N ARG A 61 -41.44 9.94 -25.66
CA ARG A 61 -40.32 9.33 -24.93
C ARG A 61 -40.79 8.35 -23.85
N PRO A 62 -40.14 7.18 -23.71
CA PRO A 62 -40.43 6.31 -22.58
C PRO A 62 -40.06 7.02 -21.28
N THR A 63 -40.95 6.95 -20.30
CA THR A 63 -40.71 7.49 -18.96
C THR A 63 -39.61 6.68 -18.26
N PHE A 64 -38.97 7.26 -17.24
CA PHE A 64 -37.88 6.58 -16.52
C PHE A 64 -38.35 5.28 -15.85
N ASP A 65 -39.56 5.26 -15.30
CA ASP A 65 -40.23 4.06 -14.79
C ASP A 65 -40.48 3.03 -15.89
N ALA A 66 -40.86 3.44 -17.11
CA ALA A 66 -41.00 2.51 -18.24
C ALA A 66 -39.66 1.91 -18.69
N LEU A 67 -38.58 2.70 -18.70
CA LEU A 67 -37.22 2.20 -18.99
C LEU A 67 -36.72 1.23 -17.91
N LEU A 68 -36.97 1.53 -16.64
CA LEU A 68 -36.61 0.66 -15.52
C LEU A 68 -37.44 -0.64 -15.57
N ALA A 69 -38.74 -0.55 -15.82
CA ALA A 69 -39.62 -1.70 -15.98
C ALA A 69 -39.19 -2.58 -17.15
N GLN A 70 -38.87 -2.01 -18.31
CA GLN A 70 -38.36 -2.74 -19.46
C GLN A 70 -37.06 -3.50 -19.14
N ARG A 71 -36.11 -2.84 -18.47
CA ARG A 71 -34.87 -3.49 -18.04
C ARG A 71 -35.14 -4.63 -17.07
N LEU A 72 -35.97 -4.42 -16.05
CA LEU A 72 -36.31 -5.44 -15.06
C LEU A 72 -37.00 -6.64 -15.69
N THR A 73 -37.92 -6.42 -16.64
CA THR A 73 -38.56 -7.49 -17.41
C THR A 73 -37.53 -8.31 -18.18
N GLN A 74 -36.62 -7.65 -18.92
CA GLN A 74 -35.57 -8.35 -19.67
C GLN A 74 -34.61 -9.11 -18.77
N VAL A 75 -34.18 -8.53 -17.64
CA VAL A 75 -33.34 -9.22 -16.66
C VAL A 75 -34.06 -10.42 -16.05
N SER A 76 -35.35 -10.29 -15.75
CA SER A 76 -36.21 -11.36 -15.22
C SER A 76 -36.39 -12.51 -16.23
N GLU A 77 -36.45 -12.22 -17.53
CA GLU A 77 -36.58 -13.23 -18.58
C GLU A 77 -35.25 -13.91 -18.91
N LEU A 78 -34.17 -13.13 -19.06
CA LEU A 78 -32.89 -13.62 -19.58
C LEU A 78 -32.02 -14.28 -18.50
N THR A 79 -32.18 -13.92 -17.23
CA THR A 79 -31.38 -14.52 -16.15
C THR A 79 -31.69 -16.02 -15.99
N PRO A 80 -32.97 -16.45 -15.88
CA PRO A 80 -33.30 -17.87 -15.87
C PRO A 80 -32.85 -18.60 -17.15
N GLU A 81 -32.92 -17.95 -18.31
CA GLU A 81 -32.45 -18.54 -19.57
C GLU A 81 -30.92 -18.78 -19.54
N PHE A 82 -30.14 -17.81 -19.08
CA PHE A 82 -28.70 -17.96 -18.90
C PHE A 82 -28.37 -19.07 -17.90
N VAL A 83 -29.05 -19.09 -16.75
CA VAL A 83 -28.86 -20.12 -15.72
C VAL A 83 -29.17 -21.50 -16.29
N ARG A 84 -30.25 -21.65 -17.07
CA ARG A 84 -30.60 -22.91 -17.73
C ARG A 84 -29.54 -23.33 -18.77
N MET A 85 -29.02 -22.39 -19.55
CA MET A 85 -27.91 -22.68 -20.47
C MET A 85 -26.68 -23.16 -19.71
N LEU A 86 -26.33 -22.50 -18.62
CA LEU A 86 -25.19 -22.89 -17.79
C LEU A 86 -25.41 -24.25 -17.12
N ASP A 87 -26.60 -24.52 -16.58
CA ASP A 87 -26.98 -25.81 -16.00
C ASP A 87 -26.82 -26.94 -17.03
N LEU A 88 -27.28 -26.76 -18.27
CA LEU A 88 -27.11 -27.76 -19.34
C LEU A 88 -25.62 -28.05 -19.64
N GLU A 89 -24.78 -27.02 -19.64
CA GLU A 89 -23.35 -27.16 -19.85
C GLU A 89 -22.68 -27.87 -18.65
N VAL A 90 -23.07 -27.52 -17.42
CA VAL A 90 -22.60 -28.14 -16.18
C VAL A 90 -23.03 -29.61 -16.10
N ASP A 91 -24.25 -29.94 -16.50
CA ASP A 91 -24.77 -31.31 -16.53
C ASP A 91 -24.05 -32.15 -17.59
N ARG A 92 -23.81 -31.59 -18.79
CA ARG A 92 -23.04 -32.27 -19.87
C ARG A 92 -21.62 -32.59 -19.41
N PHE A 93 -20.94 -31.58 -18.86
CA PHE A 93 -19.61 -31.73 -18.30
C PHE A 93 -19.60 -32.74 -17.13
N GLY A 94 -20.59 -32.66 -16.23
CA GLY A 94 -20.71 -33.52 -15.07
C GLY A 94 -20.96 -34.99 -15.43
N ALA A 95 -21.83 -35.26 -16.40
CA ALA A 95 -22.09 -36.61 -16.89
C ALA A 95 -20.83 -37.25 -17.49
N PHE A 96 -20.14 -36.52 -18.36
CA PHE A 96 -18.87 -36.97 -18.94
C PHE A 96 -17.80 -37.20 -17.88
N PHE A 97 -17.70 -36.29 -16.89
CA PHE A 97 -16.79 -36.47 -15.76
C PHE A 97 -17.05 -37.79 -15.02
N VAL A 98 -18.32 -38.13 -14.74
CA VAL A 98 -18.67 -39.37 -14.03
C VAL A 98 -18.26 -40.62 -14.84
N GLU A 99 -18.49 -40.61 -16.15
CA GLU A 99 -18.12 -41.70 -17.06
C GLU A 99 -16.60 -41.90 -17.13
N VAL A 100 -15.87 -40.82 -17.41
CA VAL A 100 -14.41 -40.83 -17.52
C VAL A 100 -13.78 -41.18 -16.18
N LYS A 101 -14.27 -40.62 -15.07
CA LYS A 101 -13.82 -40.95 -13.72
C LYS A 101 -13.94 -42.44 -13.43
N ALA A 102 -15.04 -43.09 -13.81
CA ALA A 102 -15.23 -44.52 -13.59
C ALA A 102 -14.18 -45.34 -14.36
N THR A 103 -13.93 -44.97 -15.62
CA THR A 103 -12.92 -45.61 -16.48
C THR A 103 -11.50 -45.44 -15.93
N ILE A 104 -11.13 -44.22 -15.55
CA ILE A 104 -9.81 -43.92 -14.98
C ILE A 104 -9.65 -44.63 -13.63
N LYS A 105 -10.69 -44.68 -12.79
CA LYS A 105 -10.66 -45.41 -11.51
C LYS A 105 -10.38 -46.90 -11.71
N ALA A 106 -11.02 -47.54 -12.69
CA ALA A 106 -10.78 -48.94 -12.99
C ALA A 106 -9.33 -49.20 -13.45
N ARG A 107 -8.79 -48.31 -14.30
CA ARG A 107 -7.39 -48.38 -14.76
C ARG A 107 -6.40 -48.19 -13.61
N ILE A 108 -6.61 -47.17 -12.78
CA ILE A 108 -5.77 -46.91 -11.60
C ILE A 108 -5.81 -48.09 -10.63
N SER A 109 -7.00 -48.64 -10.35
CA SER A 109 -7.16 -49.80 -9.45
C SER A 109 -6.44 -51.03 -10.00
N THR A 110 -6.47 -51.22 -11.33
CA THR A 110 -5.75 -52.32 -12.00
C THR A 110 -4.24 -52.12 -11.94
N ALA A 111 -3.76 -50.88 -12.11
CA ALA A 111 -2.34 -50.54 -12.08
C ALA A 111 -1.76 -50.57 -10.65
N LEU A 112 -2.57 -50.32 -9.63
CA LEU A 112 -2.19 -50.35 -8.22
C LEU A 112 -2.43 -51.70 -7.54
N ASP A 113 -2.96 -52.71 -8.25
CA ASP A 113 -3.20 -54.05 -7.70
C ASP A 113 -1.89 -54.64 -7.12
N PRO A 114 -1.82 -54.94 -5.81
CA PRO A 114 -0.63 -55.52 -5.19
C PRO A 114 -0.31 -56.94 -5.68
N ALA A 115 -1.26 -57.66 -6.28
CA ALA A 115 -1.06 -59.00 -6.83
C ALA A 115 -0.44 -59.01 -8.24
N ARG A 116 -0.28 -57.83 -8.87
CA ARG A 116 0.30 -57.69 -10.22
C ARG A 116 1.60 -56.90 -10.17
N SER A 117 2.50 -57.20 -11.10
CA SER A 117 3.69 -56.39 -11.40
C SER A 117 3.36 -55.50 -12.61
N PRO A 118 2.79 -54.31 -12.42
CA PRO A 118 2.42 -53.42 -13.51
C PRO A 118 3.68 -52.94 -14.26
N LYS A 119 3.55 -52.71 -15.56
CA LYS A 119 4.64 -52.12 -16.36
C LYS A 119 4.71 -50.61 -16.13
N VAL A 120 5.89 -50.02 -16.26
CA VAL A 120 6.11 -48.55 -16.19
C VAL A 120 5.12 -47.80 -17.10
N ALA A 121 4.92 -48.27 -18.33
CA ALA A 121 4.00 -47.66 -19.29
C ALA A 121 2.52 -47.68 -18.82
N GLU A 122 2.10 -48.67 -18.03
CA GLU A 122 0.73 -48.77 -17.51
C GLU A 122 0.49 -47.73 -16.40
N LEU A 123 1.49 -47.51 -15.54
CA LEU A 123 1.44 -46.49 -14.49
C LEU A 123 1.57 -45.06 -15.06
N GLU A 124 2.44 -44.87 -16.07
CA GLU A 124 2.54 -43.59 -16.80
C GLU A 124 1.22 -43.23 -17.49
N ALA A 125 0.57 -44.19 -18.15
CA ALA A 125 -0.74 -43.99 -18.77
C ALA A 125 -1.83 -43.66 -17.75
N ALA A 126 -1.88 -44.39 -16.62
CA ALA A 126 -2.85 -44.13 -15.56
C ALA A 126 -2.65 -42.75 -14.91
N LEU A 127 -1.40 -42.31 -14.74
CA LEU A 127 -1.06 -40.98 -14.24
C LEU A 127 -1.39 -39.87 -15.25
N ALA A 128 -1.13 -40.10 -16.54
CA ALA A 128 -1.47 -39.18 -17.62
C ALA A 128 -3.00 -38.97 -17.70
N ASP A 129 -3.77 -40.05 -17.64
CA ASP A 129 -5.24 -40.01 -17.61
C ASP A 129 -5.75 -39.18 -16.43
N LEU A 130 -5.16 -39.38 -15.23
CA LEU A 130 -5.52 -38.64 -14.02
C LEU A 130 -5.22 -37.14 -14.13
N LEU A 131 -4.02 -36.78 -14.61
CA LEU A 131 -3.62 -35.39 -14.84
C LEU A 131 -4.50 -34.69 -15.87
N LEU A 132 -4.86 -35.41 -16.94
CA LEU A 132 -5.77 -34.91 -17.96
C LEU A 132 -7.16 -34.63 -17.37
N LEU A 133 -7.67 -35.52 -16.51
CA LEU A 133 -8.93 -35.31 -15.80
C LEU A 133 -8.90 -34.09 -14.87
N GLU A 134 -7.82 -33.91 -14.10
CA GLU A 134 -7.63 -32.73 -13.24
C GLU A 134 -7.66 -31.43 -14.04
N ARG A 135 -6.87 -31.36 -15.11
CA ARG A 135 -6.79 -30.19 -15.98
C ARG A 135 -8.13 -29.89 -16.65
N PHE A 136 -8.86 -30.92 -17.06
CA PHE A 136 -10.21 -30.80 -17.62
C PHE A 136 -11.20 -30.18 -16.63
N VAL A 137 -11.24 -30.68 -15.38
CA VAL A 137 -12.11 -30.14 -14.33
C VAL A 137 -11.76 -28.69 -14.02
N PHE A 138 -10.46 -28.40 -13.86
CA PHE A 138 -9.96 -27.07 -13.54
C PHE A 138 -10.35 -26.00 -14.59
N LEU A 139 -10.15 -26.29 -15.88
CA LEU A 139 -10.48 -25.38 -16.96
C LEU A 139 -11.99 -25.12 -17.06
N ASN A 140 -12.82 -26.16 -16.91
CA ASN A 140 -14.27 -26.03 -16.95
C ASN A 140 -14.81 -25.24 -15.76
N PHE A 141 -14.33 -25.52 -14.54
CA PHE A 141 -14.72 -24.78 -13.36
C PHE A 141 -14.35 -23.28 -13.47
N THR A 142 -13.14 -23.00 -13.98
CA THR A 142 -12.70 -21.62 -14.24
C THR A 142 -13.60 -20.92 -15.27
N ALA A 143 -14.05 -21.64 -16.31
CA ALA A 143 -14.98 -21.11 -17.30
C ALA A 143 -16.35 -20.77 -16.70
N ILE A 144 -16.91 -21.61 -15.82
CA ILE A 144 -18.15 -21.34 -15.06
C ILE A 144 -18.00 -20.05 -14.26
N ALA A 145 -16.94 -19.95 -13.44
CA ALA A 145 -16.71 -18.80 -12.58
C ALA A 145 -16.55 -17.49 -13.39
N LYS A 146 -15.84 -17.54 -14.53
CA LYS A 146 -15.66 -16.39 -15.43
C LYS A 146 -16.97 -16.03 -16.15
N ALA A 147 -17.81 -16.99 -16.51
CA ALA A 147 -19.11 -16.74 -17.13
C ALA A 147 -20.07 -16.05 -16.14
N LEU A 148 -20.15 -16.57 -14.90
CA LEU A 148 -20.94 -15.98 -13.82
C LEU A 148 -20.45 -14.57 -13.42
N LYS A 149 -19.12 -14.36 -13.32
CA LYS A 149 -18.55 -13.02 -13.08
C LYS A 149 -18.99 -12.02 -14.16
N LYS A 150 -19.07 -12.49 -15.41
CA LYS A 150 -19.53 -11.67 -16.52
C LYS A 150 -21.04 -11.43 -16.44
N HIS A 151 -21.84 -12.43 -16.08
CA HIS A 151 -23.27 -12.28 -15.87
C HIS A 151 -23.57 -11.23 -14.79
N ASP A 152 -22.95 -11.32 -13.63
CA ASP A 152 -23.18 -10.38 -12.52
C ASP A 152 -22.84 -8.95 -12.91
N LYS A 153 -21.77 -8.77 -13.69
CA LYS A 153 -21.37 -7.47 -14.21
C LYS A 153 -22.42 -6.85 -15.14
N TRP A 154 -23.21 -7.64 -15.86
CA TRP A 154 -24.21 -7.11 -16.82
C TRP A 154 -25.60 -7.01 -16.18
N SER A 155 -26.02 -8.05 -15.46
CA SER A 155 -27.35 -8.10 -14.82
C SER A 155 -27.47 -7.25 -13.55
N GLY A 156 -26.39 -7.18 -12.74
CA GLY A 156 -26.41 -6.61 -11.39
C GLY A 156 -27.01 -7.53 -10.30
N LEU A 157 -27.40 -8.77 -10.63
CA LEU A 157 -28.12 -9.68 -9.73
C LEU A 157 -27.24 -10.52 -8.78
N GLN A 158 -25.91 -10.45 -8.91
CA GLN A 158 -24.94 -11.12 -8.03
C GLN A 158 -25.19 -12.64 -7.82
N ILE A 159 -25.60 -13.36 -8.88
CA ILE A 159 -25.94 -14.79 -8.78
C ILE A 159 -24.72 -15.71 -8.77
N ARG A 160 -23.52 -15.19 -9.05
CA ARG A 160 -22.29 -16.01 -9.11
C ARG A 160 -22.04 -16.79 -7.84
N GLU A 161 -22.14 -16.12 -6.70
CA GLU A 161 -21.87 -16.71 -5.40
C GLU A 161 -22.83 -17.85 -5.04
N PRO A 162 -24.16 -17.65 -5.03
CA PRO A 162 -25.10 -18.74 -4.74
C PRO A 162 -25.01 -19.87 -5.77
N TYR A 163 -24.69 -19.57 -7.03
CA TYR A 163 -24.50 -20.60 -8.05
C TYR A 163 -23.22 -21.43 -7.81
N LEU A 164 -22.08 -20.80 -7.50
CA LEU A 164 -20.86 -21.53 -7.15
C LEU A 164 -21.00 -22.33 -5.86
N MET A 165 -21.80 -21.84 -4.90
CA MET A 165 -22.16 -22.62 -3.72
C MET A 165 -22.99 -23.85 -4.10
N ARG A 166 -23.94 -23.72 -5.04
CA ARG A 166 -24.70 -24.86 -5.57
C ARG A 166 -23.80 -25.89 -6.29
N THR A 167 -22.72 -25.46 -6.95
CA THR A 167 -21.81 -26.41 -7.61
C THR A 167 -20.90 -27.16 -6.63
N SER A 168 -20.78 -26.69 -5.38
CA SER A 168 -19.91 -27.32 -4.36
C SER A 168 -20.27 -28.77 -4.04
N SER A 169 -21.53 -29.19 -4.26
CA SER A 169 -22.03 -30.55 -4.05
C SER A 169 -21.93 -31.45 -5.28
N LEU A 170 -21.45 -30.95 -6.42
CA LEU A 170 -21.44 -31.71 -7.66
C LEU A 170 -20.33 -32.75 -7.70
N PRO A 171 -20.50 -33.86 -8.43
CA PRO A 171 -19.54 -34.96 -8.44
C PRO A 171 -18.12 -34.52 -8.81
N PHE A 172 -17.91 -33.61 -9.75
CA PHE A 172 -16.57 -33.12 -10.12
C PHE A 172 -15.92 -32.21 -9.08
N VAL A 173 -16.68 -31.70 -8.11
CA VAL A 173 -16.16 -30.92 -6.96
C VAL A 173 -15.97 -31.81 -5.72
N VAL A 174 -16.84 -32.81 -5.53
CA VAL A 174 -16.85 -33.69 -4.33
C VAL A 174 -16.07 -35.00 -4.53
N SER A 175 -15.91 -35.48 -5.77
CA SER A 175 -15.31 -36.78 -6.08
C SER A 175 -13.78 -36.81 -6.06
N THR A 176 -13.22 -36.26 -5.01
CA THR A 176 -11.78 -36.05 -4.80
C THR A 176 -11.03 -37.33 -4.40
N SER A 177 -11.74 -38.45 -4.20
CA SER A 177 -11.13 -39.75 -3.84
C SER A 177 -10.19 -40.31 -4.91
N LEU A 178 -10.38 -39.96 -6.18
CA LEU A 178 -9.52 -40.40 -7.28
C LEU A 178 -8.22 -39.60 -7.34
N MET A 179 -8.30 -38.28 -7.13
CA MET A 179 -7.15 -37.37 -7.20
C MET A 179 -6.14 -37.62 -6.07
N ARG A 180 -6.62 -38.14 -4.92
CA ARG A 180 -5.78 -38.60 -3.80
C ARG A 180 -4.91 -39.82 -4.10
N LEU A 181 -5.17 -40.55 -5.20
CA LEU A 181 -4.35 -41.69 -5.63
C LEU A 181 -3.12 -41.27 -6.45
N LYS A 182 -3.01 -39.99 -6.80
CA LYS A 182 -1.87 -39.43 -7.54
C LYS A 182 -0.52 -39.63 -6.83
N PRO A 183 -0.37 -39.38 -5.51
CA PRO A 183 0.89 -39.64 -4.81
C PRO A 183 1.24 -41.13 -4.78
N GLU A 184 0.25 -42.01 -4.69
CA GLU A 184 0.43 -43.46 -4.67
C GLU A 184 0.92 -43.98 -6.04
N LEU A 185 0.33 -43.50 -7.13
CA LEU A 185 0.79 -43.79 -8.50
C LEU A 185 2.22 -43.29 -8.73
N LEU A 186 2.54 -42.07 -8.27
CA LEU A 186 3.88 -41.51 -8.38
C LEU A 186 4.91 -42.33 -7.58
N ALA A 187 4.60 -42.67 -6.33
CA ALA A 187 5.49 -43.46 -5.48
C ALA A 187 5.79 -44.84 -6.10
N ARG A 188 4.77 -45.51 -6.64
CA ARG A 188 4.92 -46.82 -7.28
C ARG A 188 5.66 -46.76 -8.61
N LEU A 189 5.44 -45.70 -9.39
CA LEU A 189 6.19 -45.44 -10.63
C LEU A 189 7.67 -45.17 -10.33
N THR A 190 7.98 -44.35 -9.33
CA THR A 190 9.36 -44.08 -8.90
C THR A 190 10.06 -45.35 -8.40
N ALA A 191 9.37 -46.19 -7.61
CA ALA A 191 9.90 -47.48 -7.16
C ALA A 191 10.26 -48.39 -8.35
N LEU A 192 9.37 -48.58 -9.32
CA LEU A 192 9.61 -49.43 -10.49
C LEU A 192 10.71 -48.91 -11.43
N LEU A 193 10.81 -47.59 -11.61
CA LEU A 193 11.91 -46.98 -12.37
C LEU A 193 13.26 -47.18 -11.67
N SER A 194 13.29 -47.14 -10.33
CA SER A 194 14.49 -47.43 -9.55
C SER A 194 14.90 -48.91 -9.64
N GLU A 195 13.93 -49.85 -9.66
CA GLU A 195 14.16 -51.28 -9.83
C GLU A 195 14.63 -51.64 -11.25
N GLN A 196 14.08 -50.99 -12.29
CA GLN A 196 14.52 -51.20 -13.69
C GLN A 196 15.95 -50.69 -13.93
N ASN A 197 16.35 -49.60 -13.29
CA ASN A 197 17.71 -49.08 -13.39
C ASN A 197 18.72 -49.89 -12.56
N ALA A 198 18.29 -50.58 -11.49
CA ALA A 198 19.13 -51.52 -10.75
C ALA A 198 19.44 -52.82 -11.54
N GLY A 199 18.61 -53.16 -12.55
CA GLY A 199 18.80 -54.30 -13.45
C GLY A 199 19.78 -54.05 -14.62
N ALA A 200 20.22 -52.80 -14.83
CA ALA A 200 21.22 -52.44 -15.82
C ALA A 200 22.61 -52.33 -15.17
N ALA A 201 23.20 -53.47 -14.81
CA ALA A 201 24.62 -53.50 -14.43
C ALA A 201 25.52 -53.33 -15.68
N PRO A 202 26.59 -52.54 -15.61
CA PRO A 202 27.51 -52.32 -16.71
C PRO A 202 28.41 -53.55 -16.91
N GLN A 203 28.31 -54.21 -18.05
CA GLN A 203 29.36 -55.12 -18.50
C GLN A 203 30.40 -54.34 -19.31
N GLU A 204 31.65 -54.51 -18.89
CA GLU A 204 32.91 -54.07 -19.49
C GLU A 204 33.36 -52.61 -19.24
N GLN A 205 34.01 -52.43 -18.09
CA GLN A 205 35.42 -51.99 -18.06
C GLN A 205 36.04 -52.38 -16.70
N LEU A 206 36.56 -53.60 -16.61
CA LEU A 206 37.54 -53.98 -15.59
C LEU A 206 38.93 -53.63 -16.14
N ALA A 207 39.51 -52.52 -15.69
CA ALA A 207 40.95 -52.36 -15.55
C ALA A 207 41.28 -51.12 -14.71
N GLY A 208 41.86 -51.36 -13.53
CA GLY A 208 42.65 -50.37 -12.82
C GLY A 208 41.88 -49.58 -11.76
N LEU A 209 41.88 -50.07 -10.53
CA LEU A 209 42.44 -49.36 -9.38
C LEU A 209 42.52 -50.34 -8.21
N GLY A 210 43.74 -50.54 -7.73
CA GLY A 210 44.09 -51.50 -6.71
C GLY A 210 43.65 -51.11 -5.31
N LEU A 211 43.64 -52.13 -4.45
CA LEU A 211 44.02 -52.14 -3.03
C LEU A 211 43.16 -51.21 -2.13
N GLY A 212 42.27 -51.76 -1.31
CA GLY A 212 42.63 -52.32 0.01
C GLY A 212 42.82 -51.15 0.97
N THR A 213 42.00 -50.92 1.99
CA THR A 213 41.71 -51.75 3.17
C THR A 213 40.61 -50.99 3.94
N GLY A 214 39.49 -51.58 4.36
CA GLY A 214 39.40 -52.39 5.57
C GLY A 214 39.48 -51.51 6.84
N THR A 215 38.34 -51.24 7.50
CA THR A 215 38.06 -51.69 8.89
C THR A 215 36.69 -51.22 9.39
N ASN A 216 35.92 -52.22 9.82
CA ASN A 216 34.78 -52.26 10.74
C ASN A 216 34.70 -51.16 11.82
N SER A 217 33.47 -50.89 12.29
CA SER A 217 32.94 -51.37 13.59
C SER A 217 32.13 -50.33 14.41
N VAL A 218 30.84 -50.68 14.65
CA VAL A 218 30.13 -50.67 15.95
C VAL A 218 29.63 -49.33 16.56
N LEU A 219 28.29 -49.17 16.52
CA LEU A 219 27.35 -49.01 17.65
C LEU A 219 27.77 -48.26 18.95
N LYS A 220 26.91 -47.31 19.36
CA LYS A 220 26.21 -47.12 20.66
C LYS A 220 26.37 -45.76 21.38
N HIS A 221 25.19 -45.23 21.81
CA HIS A 221 24.89 -44.47 23.05
C HIS A 221 25.55 -43.07 23.21
N VAL A 222 25.03 -42.03 23.89
CA VAL A 222 23.89 -41.78 24.80
C VAL A 222 23.78 -40.24 25.03
N THR A 223 22.57 -39.82 25.44
CA THR A 223 22.04 -38.55 25.99
C THR A 223 22.97 -37.43 26.53
N GLY A 224 22.48 -36.18 26.51
CA GLY A 224 22.80 -35.17 27.54
C GLY A 224 22.61 -33.69 27.12
N ASP A 225 21.76 -32.98 27.86
CA ASP A 225 21.40 -31.54 27.75
C ASP A 225 22.54 -30.55 28.09
N SER A 226 22.45 -29.30 27.58
CA SER A 226 22.42 -28.01 28.34
C SER A 226 23.09 -26.79 27.66
N GLU A 227 22.30 -25.71 27.54
CA GLU A 227 22.56 -24.26 27.77
C GLU A 227 23.68 -23.42 27.08
N SER A 228 23.19 -22.36 26.40
CA SER A 228 23.61 -20.94 26.39
C SER A 228 24.97 -20.47 25.82
N SER A 229 24.92 -19.56 24.82
CA SER A 229 25.47 -18.17 24.86
C SER A 229 25.80 -17.58 23.46
N THR A 230 25.31 -16.36 23.29
CA THR A 230 25.70 -15.20 22.44
C THR A 230 26.87 -15.25 21.42
N SER A 231 26.59 -14.59 20.27
CA SER A 231 27.44 -13.62 19.52
C SER A 231 27.99 -14.04 18.14
N THR A 232 27.34 -13.45 17.12
CA THR A 232 27.91 -12.75 15.95
C THR A 232 29.19 -13.29 15.29
N ARG A 233 29.05 -13.89 14.09
CA ARG A 233 29.68 -13.41 12.85
C ARG A 233 29.17 -14.16 11.62
N VAL A 234 28.99 -13.37 10.56
CA VAL A 234 28.65 -13.74 9.19
C VAL A 234 29.58 -14.83 8.66
N ALA A 235 29.00 -15.92 8.18
CA ALA A 235 29.59 -16.81 7.19
C ALA A 235 28.46 -17.34 6.30
N THR A 236 28.51 -16.97 5.02
CA THR A 236 27.75 -17.59 3.94
C THR A 236 28.02 -19.10 3.90
N PRO A 237 27.00 -19.95 3.69
CA PRO A 237 27.22 -21.23 3.06
C PRO A 237 26.47 -21.28 1.72
N SER A 238 27.30 -21.17 0.69
CA SER A 238 27.26 -21.99 -0.52
C SER A 238 26.57 -23.35 -0.32
N ASN A 239 25.66 -23.66 -1.25
CA ASN A 239 25.34 -25.01 -1.72
C ASN A 239 25.27 -26.12 -0.66
N THR A 240 24.10 -26.27 -0.02
CA THR A 240 23.70 -27.56 0.57
C THR A 240 22.18 -27.71 0.50
N LYS A 241 21.65 -27.76 -0.72
CA LYS A 241 20.34 -28.37 -1.04
C LYS A 241 20.58 -29.53 -2.01
N GLN A 242 21.29 -30.56 -1.55
CA GLN A 242 21.48 -31.79 -2.33
C GLN A 242 21.79 -32.94 -1.37
N ALA A 243 20.82 -33.26 -0.52
CA ALA A 243 20.85 -34.47 0.29
C ALA A 243 19.41 -34.82 0.68
N LEU A 244 18.61 -35.21 -0.32
CA LEU A 244 17.37 -36.02 -0.22
C LEU A 244 16.58 -36.09 -1.56
N MET A 245 17.20 -35.79 -2.71
CA MET A 245 16.67 -36.24 -4.01
C MET A 245 17.64 -37.27 -4.58
N GLY A 246 17.35 -38.54 -4.30
CA GLY A 246 18.01 -39.66 -4.94
C GLY A 246 17.53 -39.80 -6.39
N ALA A 247 18.51 -39.93 -7.27
CA ALA A 247 18.45 -40.36 -8.68
C ALA A 247 17.87 -39.39 -9.72
N ASP A 248 18.78 -38.74 -10.45
CA ASP A 248 18.59 -38.15 -11.78
C ASP A 248 18.12 -39.23 -12.79
N ILE A 249 16.81 -39.51 -12.85
CA ILE A 249 16.17 -40.39 -13.86
C ILE A 249 15.23 -39.59 -14.77
N THR A 250 15.42 -38.28 -14.88
CA THR A 250 14.58 -37.41 -15.73
C THR A 250 15.44 -36.82 -16.83
N THR A 251 15.22 -37.18 -18.10
CA THR A 251 14.71 -36.13 -19.01
C THR A 251 14.07 -36.62 -20.32
N GLN A 252 14.07 -37.91 -20.68
CA GLN A 252 13.54 -38.33 -22.01
C GLN A 252 12.20 -39.08 -22.03
N LYS A 253 11.81 -39.83 -20.98
CA LYS A 253 10.53 -40.59 -20.98
C LYS A 253 9.37 -39.89 -20.27
N LEU A 254 9.66 -39.10 -19.24
CA LEU A 254 8.65 -38.41 -18.41
C LEU A 254 8.37 -36.95 -18.84
N GLY A 255 9.01 -36.43 -19.89
CA GLY A 255 8.95 -35.01 -20.28
C GLY A 255 7.53 -34.42 -20.36
N PRO A 256 6.61 -35.02 -21.13
CA PRO A 256 5.23 -34.52 -21.24
C PRO A 256 4.43 -34.57 -19.93
N LEU A 257 4.67 -35.59 -19.10
CA LEU A 257 4.03 -35.76 -17.78
C LEU A 257 4.55 -34.75 -16.76
N VAL A 258 5.85 -34.45 -16.81
CA VAL A 258 6.50 -33.43 -15.98
C VAL A 258 6.01 -32.04 -16.36
N GLU A 259 5.89 -31.73 -17.64
CA GLU A 259 5.30 -30.46 -18.11
C GLU A 259 3.86 -30.25 -17.60
N LEU A 260 2.99 -31.27 -17.72
CA LEU A 260 1.61 -31.25 -17.19
C LEU A 260 1.54 -31.13 -15.66
N MET A 261 2.57 -31.59 -14.94
CA MET A 261 2.66 -31.49 -13.48
C MET A 261 3.15 -30.13 -12.98
N HIS A 262 3.85 -29.35 -13.81
CA HIS A 262 4.49 -28.09 -13.43
C HIS A 262 3.78 -26.83 -13.95
N GLU A 263 2.64 -26.94 -14.66
CA GLU A 263 1.84 -25.77 -14.99
C GLU A 263 1.32 -25.08 -13.72
N THR A 264 1.94 -23.96 -13.37
CA THR A 264 1.57 -23.09 -12.26
C THR A 264 0.72 -21.93 -12.73
N GLN A 265 -0.38 -21.67 -12.03
CA GLN A 265 -1.18 -20.47 -12.21
C GLN A 265 -1.20 -19.65 -10.93
N THR A 266 -0.86 -18.36 -11.03
CA THR A 266 -0.95 -17.44 -9.90
C THR A 266 -2.39 -16.95 -9.75
N VAL A 267 -2.99 -17.18 -8.59
CA VAL A 267 -4.38 -16.85 -8.28
C VAL A 267 -4.43 -15.98 -7.03
N MET A 268 -5.11 -14.84 -7.12
CA MET A 268 -5.49 -14.05 -5.96
C MET A 268 -6.77 -14.65 -5.36
N ILE A 269 -6.68 -15.09 -4.12
CA ILE A 269 -7.80 -15.59 -3.32
C ILE A 269 -8.12 -14.49 -2.31
N SER A 270 -9.36 -14.03 -2.26
CA SER A 270 -9.78 -13.03 -1.28
C SER A 270 -11.05 -13.48 -0.58
N LEU A 271 -10.98 -13.54 0.75
CA LEU A 271 -12.10 -13.85 1.63
C LEU A 271 -12.43 -12.60 2.46
N ARG A 272 -13.63 -12.07 2.27
CA ARG A 272 -14.20 -10.98 3.07
C ARG A 272 -15.19 -11.55 4.06
N GLY A 273 -15.15 -11.12 5.31
CA GLY A 273 -16.12 -11.52 6.33
C GLY A 273 -16.22 -10.50 7.46
N PRO A 274 -17.23 -10.66 8.34
CA PRO A 274 -17.41 -9.77 9.47
C PRO A 274 -16.29 -9.92 10.50
N HIS A 275 -16.09 -8.89 11.30
CA HIS A 275 -15.07 -8.86 12.34
C HIS A 275 -15.35 -9.91 13.42
N GLY A 276 -14.30 -10.57 13.91
CA GLY A 276 -14.40 -11.66 14.88
C GLY A 276 -14.60 -13.05 14.26
N THR A 277 -14.55 -13.17 12.93
CA THR A 277 -14.52 -14.46 12.22
C THR A 277 -13.10 -14.93 11.96
N ASP A 278 -12.90 -16.25 11.89
CA ASP A 278 -11.59 -16.84 11.57
C ASP A 278 -11.42 -17.04 10.04
N ILE A 279 -11.61 -15.96 9.29
CA ILE A 279 -11.40 -15.98 7.83
C ILE A 279 -9.92 -16.13 7.46
N ILE A 280 -9.01 -15.55 8.25
CA ILE A 280 -7.56 -15.65 8.02
C ILE A 280 -7.09 -17.08 8.29
N GLY A 281 -7.36 -17.62 9.48
CA GLY A 281 -6.96 -18.98 9.84
C GLY A 281 -7.64 -20.02 8.96
N GLY A 282 -8.90 -19.81 8.61
CA GLY A 282 -9.62 -20.66 7.65
C GLY A 282 -8.93 -20.75 6.29
N VAL A 283 -8.56 -19.62 5.68
CA VAL A 283 -7.85 -19.60 4.39
C VAL A 283 -6.47 -20.23 4.51
N LEU A 284 -5.68 -19.84 5.52
CA LEU A 284 -4.33 -20.38 5.72
C LEU A 284 -4.34 -21.88 6.01
N ASN A 285 -5.33 -22.39 6.75
CA ASN A 285 -5.49 -23.81 7.01
C ASN A 285 -5.79 -24.59 5.72
N CYS A 286 -6.64 -24.05 4.84
CA CYS A 286 -6.90 -24.64 3.53
C CYS A 286 -5.61 -24.69 2.69
N LEU A 287 -4.88 -23.58 2.60
CA LEU A 287 -3.62 -23.51 1.86
C LEU A 287 -2.54 -24.47 2.39
N SER A 288 -2.45 -24.59 3.71
CA SER A 288 -1.53 -25.52 4.38
C SER A 288 -1.87 -26.98 4.08
N THR A 289 -3.17 -27.33 4.17
CA THR A 289 -3.67 -28.69 3.89
C THR A 289 -3.37 -29.12 2.46
N HIS A 290 -3.42 -28.18 1.52
CA HIS A 290 -3.15 -28.43 0.09
C HIS A 290 -1.72 -28.12 -0.33
N HIS A 291 -0.81 -27.85 0.61
CA HIS A 291 0.60 -27.56 0.36
C HIS A 291 0.87 -26.44 -0.66
N CYS A 292 -0.03 -25.44 -0.70
CA CYS A 292 0.09 -24.35 -1.66
C CYS A 292 1.19 -23.35 -1.26
N GLN A 293 1.89 -22.79 -2.25
CA GLN A 293 2.89 -21.76 -2.01
C GLN A 293 2.26 -20.37 -2.03
N ILE A 294 2.37 -19.64 -0.92
CA ILE A 294 1.96 -18.24 -0.81
C ILE A 294 3.05 -17.34 -1.41
N ALA A 295 2.67 -16.49 -2.35
CA ALA A 295 3.53 -15.50 -2.96
C ALA A 295 3.48 -14.15 -2.23
N ASP A 296 2.27 -13.74 -1.80
CA ASP A 296 2.04 -12.49 -1.05
C ASP A 296 0.70 -12.59 -0.30
N PHE A 297 0.48 -11.74 0.69
CA PHE A 297 -0.83 -11.59 1.34
C PHE A 297 -1.03 -10.18 1.88
N SER A 298 -2.29 -9.78 2.00
CA SER A 298 -2.69 -8.50 2.55
C SER A 298 -3.95 -8.65 3.37
N LEU A 299 -4.05 -7.80 4.40
CA LEU A 299 -5.24 -7.69 5.23
C LEU A 299 -5.73 -6.25 5.16
N SER A 300 -7.00 -6.07 4.81
CA SER A 300 -7.67 -4.79 4.89
C SER A 300 -8.83 -4.89 5.87
N ARG A 301 -8.97 -3.89 6.74
CA ARG A 301 -10.06 -3.78 7.69
C ARG A 301 -10.77 -2.45 7.48
N LEU A 302 -12.07 -2.53 7.24
CA LEU A 302 -12.95 -1.38 7.11
C LEU A 302 -14.08 -1.55 8.11
N HIS A 303 -13.99 -0.86 9.25
CA HIS A 303 -14.91 -1.00 10.38
C HIS A 303 -15.06 -2.47 10.84
N HIS A 304 -16.25 -3.04 10.60
CA HIS A 304 -16.63 -4.40 10.96
C HIS A 304 -16.38 -5.39 9.83
N ASP A 305 -15.87 -4.97 8.68
CA ASP A 305 -15.51 -5.88 7.59
C ASP A 305 -14.00 -6.09 7.57
N VAL A 306 -13.61 -7.35 7.45
CA VAL A 306 -12.23 -7.78 7.27
C VAL A 306 -12.12 -8.48 5.93
N THR A 307 -11.15 -8.08 5.12
CA THR A 307 -10.83 -8.73 3.85
C THR A 307 -9.40 -9.25 3.91
N PHE A 308 -9.24 -10.56 3.81
CA PHE A 308 -7.95 -11.22 3.70
C PHE A 308 -7.72 -11.65 2.26
N GLY A 309 -6.73 -11.04 1.60
CA GLY A 309 -6.31 -11.38 0.25
C GLY A 309 -4.98 -12.10 0.29
N VAL A 310 -4.86 -13.23 -0.41
CA VAL A 310 -3.64 -14.01 -0.53
C VAL A 310 -3.38 -14.37 -1.98
N LEU A 311 -2.18 -14.07 -2.44
CA LEU A 311 -1.68 -14.43 -3.75
C LEU A 311 -0.99 -15.78 -3.64
N VAL A 312 -1.48 -16.77 -4.38
CA VAL A 312 -1.05 -18.17 -4.28
C VAL A 312 -0.64 -18.68 -5.65
N ASN A 313 0.44 -19.45 -5.71
CA ASN A 313 0.77 -20.22 -6.90
C ASN A 313 0.08 -21.58 -6.79
N LEU A 314 -0.91 -21.81 -7.66
CA LEU A 314 -1.68 -23.04 -7.73
C LEU A 314 -1.14 -23.95 -8.83
N HIS A 315 -1.08 -25.24 -8.55
CA HIS A 315 -0.81 -26.30 -9.50
C HIS A 315 -2.11 -27.03 -9.86
N ASN A 316 -2.09 -27.83 -10.94
CA ASN A 316 -3.23 -28.69 -11.32
C ASN A 316 -3.70 -29.66 -10.21
N ARG A 317 -2.90 -29.86 -9.15
CA ARG A 317 -3.22 -30.69 -7.97
C ARG A 317 -4.19 -30.03 -6.98
N ASP A 318 -4.33 -28.71 -7.03
CA ASP A 318 -4.95 -27.95 -5.94
C ASP A 318 -6.47 -27.76 -6.11
N VAL A 319 -7.13 -28.67 -6.84
CA VAL A 319 -8.59 -28.55 -7.12
C VAL A 319 -9.41 -28.64 -5.83
N ASP A 320 -8.97 -29.44 -4.86
CA ASP A 320 -9.65 -29.64 -3.58
C ASP A 320 -9.65 -28.35 -2.71
N LEU A 321 -8.67 -27.46 -2.94
CA LEU A 321 -8.55 -26.18 -2.25
C LEU A 321 -9.81 -25.33 -2.40
N PHE A 322 -10.41 -25.30 -3.59
CA PHE A 322 -11.59 -24.48 -3.86
C PHE A 322 -12.79 -24.90 -3.03
N SER A 323 -12.98 -26.22 -2.83
CA SER A 323 -14.08 -26.75 -2.01
C SER A 323 -13.90 -26.37 -0.54
N ASP A 324 -12.70 -26.53 -0.01
CA ASP A 324 -12.44 -26.24 1.41
C ASP A 324 -12.48 -24.73 1.70
N LEU A 325 -12.05 -23.90 0.76
CA LEU A 325 -12.23 -22.45 0.84
C LEU A 325 -13.71 -22.06 0.79
N ALA A 326 -14.52 -22.68 -0.06
CA ALA A 326 -15.96 -22.41 -0.13
C ALA A 326 -16.68 -22.81 1.18
N LYS A 327 -16.34 -23.97 1.77
CA LYS A 327 -16.85 -24.37 3.09
C LYS A 327 -16.44 -23.39 4.18
N THR A 328 -15.19 -22.91 4.13
CA THR A 328 -14.68 -21.92 5.07
C THR A 328 -15.43 -20.60 4.96
N ALA A 329 -15.69 -20.14 3.73
CA ALA A 329 -16.48 -18.95 3.46
C ALA A 329 -17.91 -19.11 4.01
N GLN A 330 -18.57 -20.25 3.73
CA GLN A 330 -19.89 -20.55 4.26
C GLN A 330 -19.93 -20.58 5.80
N LYS A 331 -18.94 -21.21 6.43
CA LYS A 331 -18.85 -21.31 7.89
C LYS A 331 -18.81 -19.93 8.56
N TRP A 332 -18.18 -18.96 7.92
CA TRP A 332 -17.93 -17.64 8.47
C TRP A 332 -18.81 -16.54 7.87
N ASP A 333 -19.84 -16.91 7.10
CA ASP A 333 -20.69 -15.96 6.35
C ASP A 333 -19.86 -14.95 5.53
N GLY A 334 -18.79 -15.47 4.92
CA GLY A 334 -17.81 -14.69 4.19
C GLY A 334 -18.00 -14.77 2.68
N THR A 335 -17.73 -13.68 1.99
CA THR A 335 -17.69 -13.60 0.53
C THR A 335 -16.33 -14.02 0.01
N LEU A 336 -16.29 -15.11 -0.73
CA LEU A 336 -15.09 -15.64 -1.36
C LEU A 336 -14.97 -15.17 -2.82
N SER A 337 -13.78 -14.73 -3.20
CA SER A 337 -13.47 -14.32 -4.57
C SER A 337 -12.15 -14.89 -5.04
N PHE A 338 -12.12 -15.25 -6.32
CA PHE A 338 -10.94 -15.73 -7.01
C PHE A 338 -10.67 -14.83 -8.21
N ASP A 339 -9.45 -14.33 -8.30
CA ASP A 339 -8.97 -13.64 -9.48
C ASP A 339 -7.68 -14.26 -9.98
N VAL A 340 -7.84 -15.05 -11.03
CA VAL A 340 -6.72 -15.59 -11.81
C VAL A 340 -5.97 -14.41 -12.42
N GLN A 341 -4.73 -14.21 -11.96
CA GLN A 341 -3.82 -13.24 -12.55
C GLN A 341 -3.40 -13.84 -13.90
N ASP A 342 -3.77 -13.19 -15.00
CA ASP A 342 -3.54 -13.65 -16.37
C ASP A 342 -2.11 -14.21 -16.51
N ALA A 343 -1.99 -15.53 -16.69
CA ALA A 343 -0.73 -16.13 -17.13
C ALA A 343 -0.33 -15.43 -18.44
N ARG A 344 0.79 -14.71 -18.42
CA ARG A 344 1.34 -13.79 -19.44
C ARG A 344 0.90 -12.32 -19.36
N LEU A 345 1.20 -11.67 -18.24
CA LEU A 345 1.89 -10.38 -18.29
C LEU A 345 3.40 -10.62 -18.11
N LYS A 346 4.13 -10.60 -19.24
CA LYS A 346 5.61 -10.46 -19.37
C LYS A 346 6.57 -11.67 -19.26
N ALA A 347 6.20 -12.89 -19.65
CA ALA A 347 7.18 -13.99 -19.74
C ALA A 347 8.16 -13.95 -20.95
N SER A 348 8.06 -12.97 -21.86
CA SER A 348 9.03 -12.81 -22.98
C SER A 348 9.88 -11.54 -22.92
N LYS A 349 9.79 -10.75 -21.84
CA LYS A 349 10.61 -9.54 -21.64
C LYS A 349 11.25 -9.42 -20.25
N LEU A 350 11.09 -10.41 -19.38
CA LEU A 350 11.59 -10.38 -18.00
C LEU A 350 12.36 -11.66 -17.70
N VAL A 351 13.54 -11.80 -18.31
CA VAL A 351 14.57 -12.68 -17.75
C VAL A 351 15.28 -11.99 -16.58
N ASP A 352 15.16 -10.66 -16.42
CA ASP A 352 15.99 -9.90 -15.47
C ASP A 352 15.27 -9.02 -14.42
N ALA A 353 13.94 -9.09 -14.23
CA ALA A 353 13.33 -8.33 -13.11
C ALA A 353 12.40 -9.17 -12.23
N MET A 354 12.92 -9.34 -11.02
CA MET A 354 12.32 -9.65 -9.72
C MET A 354 10.79 -9.49 -9.58
N GLN A 355 10.22 -10.46 -8.86
CA GLN A 355 9.14 -10.36 -7.86
C GLN A 355 8.10 -9.24 -8.09
N TYR A 356 6.89 -9.64 -8.47
CA TYR A 356 5.69 -8.83 -8.25
C TYR A 356 5.54 -8.56 -6.74
N ALA A 357 5.85 -7.35 -6.29
CA ALA A 357 5.39 -6.84 -5.01
C ALA A 357 4.07 -6.10 -5.22
N LEU A 358 3.06 -6.33 -4.38
CA LEU A 358 1.77 -5.62 -4.41
C LEU A 358 1.91 -4.07 -4.38
N SER A 359 3.08 -3.56 -3.98
CA SER A 359 3.42 -2.13 -3.90
C SER A 359 3.76 -1.45 -5.23
N GLU A 360 3.84 -2.19 -6.34
CA GLU A 360 4.20 -1.63 -7.65
C GLU A 360 3.02 -1.73 -8.62
N ALA A 361 2.26 -0.64 -8.73
CA ALA A 361 1.40 -0.41 -9.89
C ALA A 361 2.25 -0.60 -11.18
N PRO A 362 1.67 -1.04 -12.31
CA PRO A 362 2.39 -1.57 -13.49
C PRO A 362 3.21 -0.54 -14.28
N TYR A 363 3.55 0.60 -13.69
CA TYR A 363 4.25 1.72 -14.31
C TYR A 363 5.71 1.74 -13.83
N ALA A 364 6.64 1.43 -14.74
CA ALA A 364 8.06 1.72 -14.54
C ALA A 364 8.27 3.24 -14.32
N SER A 365 9.42 3.63 -13.75
CA SER A 365 9.85 5.03 -13.57
C SER A 365 8.88 5.91 -12.77
N ARG A 366 8.66 5.56 -11.50
CA ARG A 366 7.83 6.32 -10.55
C ARG A 366 8.51 6.53 -9.21
N VAL A 367 8.25 7.69 -8.61
CA VAL A 367 8.76 8.09 -7.30
C VAL A 367 7.62 8.10 -6.29
N LYS A 368 7.90 7.64 -5.06
CA LYS A 368 6.91 7.59 -3.99
C LYS A 368 6.87 8.91 -3.22
N TYR A 369 5.67 9.42 -3.02
CA TYR A 369 5.40 10.63 -2.24
C TYR A 369 4.31 10.36 -1.21
N VAL A 370 4.28 11.16 -0.17
CA VAL A 370 3.15 11.28 0.75
C VAL A 370 2.60 12.68 0.69
N ALA A 371 1.31 12.82 0.44
CA ALA A 371 0.58 14.07 0.61
C ALA A 371 -0.16 14.04 1.94
N THR A 372 0.10 15.02 2.80
CA THR A 372 -0.72 15.29 3.99
C THR A 372 -1.67 16.42 3.65
N VAL A 373 -2.97 16.13 3.72
CA VAL A 373 -4.04 17.03 3.32
C VAL A 373 -4.83 17.40 4.56
N LEU A 374 -4.97 18.69 4.85
CA LEU A 374 -5.43 19.19 6.15
C LEU A 374 -6.40 20.37 5.99
N ASN A 375 -7.49 20.37 6.74
CA ASN A 375 -8.33 21.54 6.99
C ASN A 375 -9.01 21.40 8.36
N GLU A 376 -8.77 22.35 9.29
CA GLU A 376 -9.34 22.28 10.64
C GLU A 376 -10.88 22.41 10.64
N ARG A 377 -11.45 22.98 9.58
CA ARG A 377 -12.91 23.09 9.40
C ARG A 377 -13.53 21.84 8.77
N GLY A 378 -12.70 20.85 8.41
CA GLY A 378 -13.08 19.65 7.70
C GLY A 378 -12.79 19.72 6.20
N LEU A 379 -12.38 18.59 5.63
CA LEU A 379 -12.15 18.40 4.21
C LEU A 379 -13.49 18.18 3.50
N SER A 380 -13.87 19.13 2.65
CA SER A 380 -15.12 19.06 1.90
C SER A 380 -15.02 18.04 0.75
N PRO A 381 -16.14 17.39 0.36
CA PRO A 381 -16.19 16.56 -0.84
C PRO A 381 -15.78 17.30 -2.11
N GLU A 382 -16.09 18.60 -2.21
CA GLU A 382 -15.73 19.45 -3.35
C GLU A 382 -14.21 19.57 -3.49
N PHE A 383 -13.52 19.88 -2.39
CA PHE A 383 -12.07 19.95 -2.36
C PHE A 383 -11.43 18.58 -2.67
N LEU A 384 -11.92 17.51 -2.04
CA LEU A 384 -11.39 16.15 -2.28
C LEU A 384 -11.58 15.72 -3.74
N SER A 385 -12.70 16.08 -4.36
CA SER A 385 -12.94 15.84 -5.78
C SER A 385 -11.94 16.60 -6.65
N GLU A 386 -11.73 17.89 -6.41
CA GLU A 386 -10.77 18.71 -7.15
C GLU A 386 -9.31 18.20 -6.99
N TRP A 387 -8.92 17.86 -5.76
CA TRP A 387 -7.63 17.22 -5.44
C TRP A 387 -7.42 15.91 -6.20
N LEU A 388 -8.41 15.00 -6.18
CA LEU A 388 -8.31 13.71 -6.86
C LEU A 388 -8.32 13.86 -8.39
N ASN A 389 -9.09 14.83 -8.93
CA ASN A 389 -9.09 15.16 -10.36
C ASN A 389 -7.72 15.70 -10.80
N TRP A 390 -7.08 16.53 -9.97
CA TRP A 390 -5.73 17.00 -10.22
C TRP A 390 -4.72 15.84 -10.24
N LEU A 391 -4.76 14.94 -9.25
CA LEU A 391 -3.91 13.73 -9.24
C LEU A 391 -4.11 12.90 -10.52
N LEU A 392 -5.37 12.69 -10.93
CA LEU A 392 -5.70 11.95 -12.14
C LEU A 392 -5.15 12.63 -13.40
N ALA A 393 -5.30 13.95 -13.53
CA ALA A 393 -4.78 14.73 -14.66
C ALA A 393 -3.26 14.62 -14.79
N LYS A 394 -2.55 14.57 -13.64
CA LYS A 394 -1.10 14.36 -13.57
C LYS A 394 -0.68 12.88 -13.64
N LYS A 395 -1.63 11.96 -13.80
CA LYS A 395 -1.41 10.50 -13.83
C LYS A 395 -0.76 9.97 -12.54
N ILE A 396 -0.97 10.66 -11.42
CA ILE A 396 -0.52 10.24 -10.09
C ILE A 396 -1.50 9.19 -9.56
N SER A 397 -0.97 8.09 -9.04
CA SER A 397 -1.79 7.01 -8.48
C SER A 397 -1.80 7.08 -6.96
N VAL A 398 -2.99 6.98 -6.36
CA VAL A 398 -3.14 6.80 -4.91
C VAL A 398 -2.95 5.32 -4.58
N GLU A 399 -1.99 5.01 -3.74
CA GLU A 399 -1.70 3.64 -3.29
C GLU A 399 -2.33 3.34 -1.93
N GLN A 400 -2.43 4.34 -1.07
CA GLN A 400 -3.02 4.21 0.25
C GLN A 400 -3.62 5.54 0.70
N MET A 401 -4.71 5.47 1.45
CA MET A 401 -5.30 6.59 2.18
C MET A 401 -5.37 6.21 3.65
N ARG A 402 -4.91 7.10 4.52
CA ARG A 402 -4.96 6.92 5.98
C ARG A 402 -5.47 8.21 6.61
N ARG A 403 -6.55 8.11 7.38
CA ARG A 403 -7.01 9.22 8.22
C ARG A 403 -6.01 9.42 9.37
N LEU A 404 -5.59 10.65 9.62
CA LEU A 404 -4.66 10.97 10.72
C LEU A 404 -5.39 11.55 11.94
N ASP A 405 -6.52 12.21 11.76
CA ASP A 405 -7.29 12.79 12.85
C ASP A 405 -8.33 11.82 13.45
N SER A 406 -8.82 12.10 14.66
CA SER A 406 -9.91 11.36 15.31
C SER A 406 -11.16 12.21 15.57
N HIS A 407 -11.35 13.30 14.83
CA HIS A 407 -12.47 14.21 15.02
C HIS A 407 -13.77 13.65 14.42
N THR A 408 -14.90 14.31 14.64
CA THR A 408 -16.16 13.89 14.01
C THR A 408 -16.14 14.17 12.50
N SER A 409 -15.69 15.36 12.11
CA SER A 409 -15.41 15.72 10.71
C SER A 409 -14.02 15.24 10.29
N LEU A 410 -13.88 14.85 9.03
CA LEU A 410 -12.61 14.45 8.45
C LEU A 410 -11.71 15.69 8.27
N MET A 411 -10.73 15.89 9.14
CA MET A 411 -9.86 17.07 9.09
C MET A 411 -8.53 16.80 8.39
N CYS A 412 -7.95 15.61 8.55
CA CYS A 412 -6.63 15.30 8.03
C CYS A 412 -6.52 13.89 7.43
N VAL A 413 -6.04 13.83 6.19
CA VAL A 413 -5.81 12.58 5.46
C VAL A 413 -4.40 12.56 4.90
N GLU A 414 -3.75 11.42 5.07
CA GLU A 414 -2.49 11.05 4.45
C GLU A 414 -2.75 10.21 3.20
N PHE A 415 -2.23 10.64 2.07
CA PHE A 415 -2.24 9.89 0.81
C PHE A 415 -0.83 9.41 0.50
N ARG A 416 -0.64 8.10 0.35
CA ARG A 416 0.57 7.54 -0.26
C ARG A 416 0.39 7.52 -1.76
N LEU A 417 1.31 8.16 -2.47
CA LEU A 417 1.21 8.48 -3.89
C LEU A 417 2.37 7.86 -4.68
N SER A 418 2.06 7.41 -5.88
CA SER A 418 3.02 7.00 -6.90
C SER A 418 2.99 8.00 -8.04
N VAL A 419 4.06 8.79 -8.12
CA VAL A 419 4.17 9.98 -8.97
C VAL A 419 5.11 9.68 -10.16
N PRO A 420 4.74 10.01 -11.40
CA PRO A 420 5.68 9.96 -12.53
C PRO A 420 6.94 10.78 -12.26
N ASP A 421 8.11 10.23 -12.53
CA ASP A 421 9.40 10.91 -12.33
C ASP A 421 9.63 12.10 -13.28
N THR A 422 8.82 12.21 -14.33
CA THR A 422 8.81 13.33 -15.28
C THR A 422 8.19 14.62 -14.72
N LEU A 423 7.47 14.56 -13.59
CA LEU A 423 6.81 15.73 -13.01
C LEU A 423 7.77 16.52 -12.12
N SER A 424 7.89 17.82 -12.36
CA SER A 424 8.68 18.71 -11.52
C SER A 424 8.00 18.92 -10.16
N PRO A 425 8.71 18.73 -9.03
CA PRO A 425 8.20 19.05 -7.70
C PRO A 425 7.76 20.51 -7.53
N ASP A 426 8.43 21.44 -8.21
CA ASP A 426 8.13 22.86 -8.11
C ASP A 426 6.85 23.24 -8.88
N GLU A 427 6.63 22.64 -10.06
CA GLU A 427 5.39 22.81 -10.82
C GLU A 427 4.20 22.23 -10.07
N MET A 428 4.35 21.03 -9.51
CA MET A 428 3.32 20.43 -8.66
C MET A 428 3.00 21.33 -7.48
N ARG A 429 4.01 21.87 -6.79
CA ARG A 429 3.79 22.77 -5.64
C ARG A 429 3.01 24.02 -6.03
N ALA A 430 3.36 24.67 -7.13
CA ALA A 430 2.68 25.89 -7.59
C ALA A 430 1.18 25.65 -7.88
N GLU A 431 0.86 24.54 -8.54
CA GLU A 431 -0.53 24.17 -8.81
C GLU A 431 -1.29 23.79 -7.53
N LEU A 432 -0.64 23.07 -6.62
CA LEU A 432 -1.24 22.71 -5.32
C LEU A 432 -1.54 23.93 -4.46
N ILE A 433 -0.68 24.96 -4.50
CA ILE A 433 -0.93 26.22 -3.80
C ILE A 433 -2.23 26.86 -4.28
N ALA A 434 -2.50 26.83 -5.59
CA ALA A 434 -3.70 27.41 -6.17
C ALA A 434 -4.97 26.64 -5.75
N ILE A 435 -4.95 25.31 -5.87
CA ILE A 435 -6.08 24.45 -5.48
C ILE A 435 -6.39 24.61 -3.99
N SER A 436 -5.35 24.52 -3.15
CA SER A 436 -5.55 24.53 -1.70
C SER A 436 -5.98 25.91 -1.16
N ALA A 437 -5.54 27.01 -1.79
CA ALA A 437 -5.98 28.36 -1.42
C ALA A 437 -7.49 28.59 -1.65
N GLY A 438 -8.07 28.02 -2.70
CA GLY A 438 -9.51 28.14 -3.00
C GLY A 438 -10.42 27.50 -1.94
N HIS A 439 -9.89 26.54 -1.17
CA HIS A 439 -10.67 25.75 -0.20
C HIS A 439 -10.21 25.93 1.26
N GLN A 440 -9.28 26.85 1.52
CA GLN A 440 -8.68 27.03 2.85
C GLN A 440 -8.08 25.73 3.43
N ALA A 441 -7.65 24.84 2.54
CA ALA A 441 -6.98 23.61 2.89
C ALA A 441 -5.46 23.79 2.77
N ASP A 442 -4.72 22.89 3.40
CA ASP A 442 -3.28 22.78 3.26
C ASP A 442 -2.93 21.42 2.67
N VAL A 443 -1.99 21.40 1.73
CA VAL A 443 -1.46 20.19 1.11
C VAL A 443 0.05 20.22 1.23
N ALA A 444 0.60 19.30 2.02
CA ALA A 444 2.05 19.12 2.17
C ALA A 444 2.49 17.85 1.42
N LEU A 445 3.24 18.02 0.34
CA LEU A 445 3.77 16.92 -0.47
C LEU A 445 5.23 16.65 -0.10
N GLN A 446 5.52 15.43 0.36
CA GLN A 446 6.85 15.02 0.83
C GLN A 446 7.31 13.74 0.15
N PRO A 447 8.59 13.57 -0.18
CA PRO A 447 9.12 12.28 -0.63
C PRO A 447 8.87 11.19 0.42
N ASP A 448 8.42 10.02 -0.01
CA ASP A 448 8.20 8.85 0.85
C ASP A 448 9.50 8.08 1.03
N ASN A 449 10.40 8.60 1.87
CA ASN A 449 11.68 7.99 2.17
C ASN A 449 11.83 7.68 3.68
N VAL A 450 12.91 7.00 4.04
CA VAL A 450 13.20 6.58 5.43
C VAL A 450 13.22 7.75 6.42
N PHE A 451 13.59 8.96 5.97
CA PHE A 451 13.73 10.14 6.82
C PHE A 451 12.41 10.89 7.06
N ARG A 452 11.35 10.59 6.31
CA ARG A 452 10.06 11.30 6.41
C ARG A 452 9.50 11.25 7.84
N ARG A 453 9.49 10.06 8.46
CA ARG A 453 9.03 9.85 9.85
C ARG A 453 10.16 9.86 10.89
N GLN A 454 11.43 9.88 10.46
CA GLN A 454 12.60 9.81 11.33
C GLN A 454 13.24 11.19 11.55
N LYS A 455 12.42 12.24 11.64
CA LYS A 455 12.89 13.58 12.02
C LYS A 455 13.41 13.55 13.46
N ARG A 456 14.36 14.44 13.78
CA ARG A 456 15.04 14.48 15.09
C ARG A 456 15.30 15.89 15.63
N LEU A 457 15.34 16.90 14.77
CA LEU A 457 15.54 18.31 15.14
C LEU A 457 14.38 19.14 14.59
N VAL A 458 13.79 20.00 15.42
CA VAL A 458 12.86 21.05 14.97
C VAL A 458 13.38 22.41 15.39
N VAL A 459 13.52 23.29 14.41
CA VAL A 459 13.95 24.67 14.58
C VAL A 459 12.78 25.60 14.26
N PHE A 460 12.49 26.53 15.17
CA PHE A 460 11.40 27.47 15.03
C PHE A 460 11.92 28.90 14.97
N ASP A 461 11.26 29.76 14.19
CA ASP A 461 11.24 31.19 14.51
C ASP A 461 10.42 31.45 15.78
N MET A 462 10.61 32.61 16.39
CA MET A 462 9.90 33.03 17.60
C MET A 462 8.68 33.88 17.25
N ASP A 463 8.92 35.10 16.76
CA ASP A 463 7.90 36.10 16.45
C ASP A 463 6.97 35.56 15.36
N SER A 464 5.67 35.81 15.48
CA SER A 464 4.63 35.33 14.53
C SER A 464 4.62 33.82 14.24
N THR A 465 5.37 33.01 15.02
CA THR A 465 5.51 31.56 14.85
C THR A 465 5.26 30.84 16.17
N LEU A 466 6.19 30.87 17.14
CA LEU A 466 5.97 30.28 18.47
C LEU A 466 5.11 31.16 19.38
N ILE A 467 5.17 32.47 19.16
CA ILE A 467 4.34 33.48 19.80
C ILE A 467 3.58 34.26 18.72
N GLN A 468 2.45 34.85 19.09
CA GLN A 468 1.57 35.55 18.15
C GLN A 468 2.04 36.97 17.85
N GLN A 469 2.82 37.57 18.74
CA GLN A 469 3.25 38.96 18.65
C GLN A 469 4.63 39.10 17.99
N GLU A 470 4.89 40.32 17.51
CA GLU A 470 6.22 40.82 17.17
C GLU A 470 6.84 41.46 18.41
N VAL A 471 7.91 40.88 18.95
CA VAL A 471 8.47 41.30 20.23
C VAL A 471 8.90 42.76 20.28
N ILE A 472 9.45 43.29 19.18
CA ILE A 472 9.93 44.68 19.16
C ILE A 472 8.77 45.68 19.23
N ASP A 473 7.61 45.32 18.68
CA ASP A 473 6.41 46.15 18.72
C ASP A 473 5.80 46.15 20.13
N GLU A 474 5.85 45.02 20.84
CA GLU A 474 5.43 44.96 22.25
C GLU A 474 6.32 45.80 23.17
N ILE A 475 7.64 45.81 22.93
CA ILE A 475 8.55 46.70 23.68
C ILE A 475 8.25 48.17 23.33
N ALA A 476 7.99 48.47 22.06
CA ALA A 476 7.65 49.80 21.59
C ALA A 476 6.34 50.31 22.22
N ARG A 477 5.34 49.45 22.33
CA ARG A 477 4.06 49.75 22.99
C ARG A 477 4.22 50.01 24.48
N ALA A 478 4.99 49.17 25.17
CA ALA A 478 5.30 49.34 26.60
C ALA A 478 6.06 50.66 26.88
N THR A 479 6.70 51.24 25.87
CA THR A 479 7.52 52.47 26.00
C THR A 479 6.94 53.69 25.29
N GLY A 480 5.77 53.56 24.66
CA GLY A 480 5.06 54.66 24.00
C GLY A 480 5.69 55.15 22.69
N ILE A 481 6.47 54.30 22.00
CA ILE A 481 7.18 54.65 20.74
C ILE A 481 6.69 53.84 19.52
N GLU A 482 5.51 53.20 19.63
CA GLU A 482 4.93 52.30 18.62
C GLU A 482 4.87 52.93 17.21
N GLU A 483 4.43 54.19 17.09
CA GLU A 483 4.35 54.90 15.80
C GLU A 483 5.70 55.03 15.10
N GLN A 484 6.77 55.26 15.88
CA GLN A 484 8.12 55.46 15.34
C GLN A 484 8.72 54.15 14.84
N VAL A 485 8.48 53.05 15.57
CA VAL A 485 8.90 51.71 15.18
C VAL A 485 8.14 51.24 13.94
N ALA A 486 6.82 51.46 13.91
CA ALA A 486 5.98 51.13 12.75
C ALA A 486 6.44 51.85 11.47
N ALA A 487 6.80 53.13 11.56
CA ALA A 487 7.31 53.89 10.40
C ALA A 487 8.61 53.29 9.84
N ILE A 488 9.50 52.77 10.68
CA ILE A 488 10.74 52.10 10.23
C ILE A 488 10.43 50.72 9.62
N THR A 489 9.51 49.96 10.22
CA THR A 489 9.07 48.66 9.71
C THR A 489 8.46 48.79 8.32
N GLU A 490 7.63 49.81 8.10
CA GLU A 490 7.01 50.11 6.79
C GLU A 490 8.09 50.37 5.72
N ARG A 491 9.08 51.21 6.02
CA ARG A 491 10.21 51.49 5.12
C ARG A 491 11.02 50.23 4.79
N ALA A 492 11.23 49.34 5.77
CA ALA A 492 11.90 48.07 5.55
C ALA A 492 11.08 47.13 4.67
N MET A 493 9.75 47.09 4.84
CA MET A 493 8.84 46.30 4.00
C MET A 493 8.76 46.83 2.57
N GLN A 494 8.91 48.14 2.36
CA GLN A 494 9.03 48.78 1.05
C GLN A 494 10.40 48.55 0.39
N GLY A 495 11.36 47.96 1.12
CA GLY A 495 12.71 47.69 0.63
C GLY A 495 13.63 48.92 0.59
N GLU A 496 13.26 50.01 1.28
CA GLU A 496 14.08 51.22 1.35
C GLU A 496 15.34 51.05 2.20
N ILE A 497 15.27 50.17 3.20
CA ILE A 497 16.36 49.86 4.13
C ILE A 497 16.47 48.35 4.31
N ASP A 498 17.70 47.86 4.51
CA ASP A 498 17.92 46.42 4.71
C ASP A 498 17.53 45.96 6.13
N PHE A 499 17.56 44.64 6.37
CA PHE A 499 17.18 44.09 7.67
C PHE A 499 18.06 44.59 8.83
N LYS A 500 19.37 44.73 8.61
CA LYS A 500 20.32 45.17 9.65
C LYS A 500 20.13 46.64 9.96
N GLU A 501 19.94 47.46 8.94
CA GLU A 501 19.62 48.89 9.06
C GLU A 501 18.28 49.10 9.78
N SER A 502 17.24 48.35 9.37
CA SER A 502 15.93 48.39 10.02
C SER A 502 16.00 47.98 11.49
N LEU A 503 16.72 46.90 11.81
CA LEU A 503 16.90 46.46 13.20
C LEU A 503 17.67 47.51 14.00
N ALA A 504 18.78 48.03 13.48
CA ALA A 504 19.58 49.04 14.16
C ALA A 504 18.78 50.32 14.43
N ALA A 505 18.00 50.78 13.45
CA ALA A 505 17.15 51.96 13.58
C ALA A 505 16.04 51.76 14.62
N ARG A 506 15.35 50.60 14.62
CA ARG A 506 14.32 50.30 15.63
C ARG A 506 14.91 50.13 17.02
N VAL A 507 16.07 49.48 17.15
CA VAL A 507 16.76 49.31 18.44
C VAL A 507 17.26 50.65 18.98
N ALA A 508 17.69 51.58 18.13
CA ALA A 508 18.12 52.92 18.55
C ALA A 508 17.00 53.70 19.27
N LEU A 509 15.74 53.49 18.87
CA LEU A 509 14.57 54.10 19.53
C LEU A 509 14.33 53.57 20.94
N LEU A 510 14.84 52.38 21.27
CA LEU A 510 14.74 51.77 22.60
C LEU A 510 15.75 52.35 23.61
N ARG A 511 16.52 53.38 23.23
CA ARG A 511 17.49 54.00 24.14
C ARG A 511 16.79 54.60 25.35
N GLY A 512 17.25 54.23 26.54
CA GLY A 512 16.71 54.71 27.82
C GLY A 512 15.52 53.89 28.34
N THR A 513 15.04 52.91 27.58
CA THR A 513 14.03 51.96 28.07
C THR A 513 14.55 51.18 29.27
N PRO A 514 13.82 51.13 30.40
CA PRO A 514 14.17 50.30 31.56
C PRO A 514 14.19 48.82 31.19
N VAL A 515 15.15 48.06 31.70
CA VAL A 515 15.26 46.61 31.45
C VAL A 515 14.02 45.88 31.99
N GLU A 516 13.38 46.40 33.03
CA GLU A 516 12.14 45.88 33.60
C GLU A 516 10.97 45.86 32.60
N ALA A 517 10.97 46.72 31.57
CA ALA A 517 9.96 46.68 30.51
C ALA A 517 9.97 45.33 29.77
N LEU A 518 11.13 44.68 29.66
CA LEU A 518 11.22 43.33 29.06
C LEU A 518 10.49 42.28 29.90
N GLU A 519 10.40 42.45 31.23
CA GLU A 519 9.65 41.54 32.10
C GLU A 519 8.13 41.72 31.94
N GLU A 520 7.68 42.94 31.67
CA GLU A 520 6.27 43.21 31.35
C GLU A 520 5.89 42.53 30.02
N VAL A 521 6.72 42.70 28.98
CA VAL A 521 6.51 42.05 27.68
C VAL A 521 6.44 40.53 27.83
N LYS A 522 7.35 39.91 28.61
CA LYS A 522 7.33 38.45 28.86
C LYS A 522 5.99 37.95 29.41
N ARG A 523 5.38 38.70 30.34
CA ARG A 523 4.08 38.31 30.94
C ARG A 523 2.91 38.46 29.97
N GLY A 524 3.04 39.34 28.97
CA GLY A 524 2.03 39.58 27.95
C GLY A 524 2.14 38.69 26.71
N LEU A 525 3.22 37.92 26.56
CA LEU A 525 3.41 37.05 25.39
C LEU A 525 2.32 35.98 25.31
N LEU A 526 1.71 35.87 24.13
CA LEU A 526 0.71 34.84 23.83
C LEU A 526 1.37 33.80 22.94
N PHE A 527 1.47 32.57 23.46
CA PHE A 527 1.95 31.44 22.67
C PHE A 527 0.95 31.08 21.57
N THR A 528 1.49 30.68 20.42
CA THR A 528 0.68 30.20 19.30
C THR A 528 -0.06 28.93 19.71
N GLU A 529 -1.30 28.77 19.23
CA GLU A 529 -2.11 27.60 19.53
C GLU A 529 -1.35 26.32 19.18
N GLY A 530 -1.38 25.34 20.09
CA GLY A 530 -0.66 24.07 19.91
C GLY A 530 0.86 24.13 20.14
N ALA A 531 1.49 25.28 20.39
CA ALA A 531 2.94 25.37 20.62
C ALA A 531 3.41 24.48 21.78
N HIS A 532 2.77 24.62 22.96
CA HIS A 532 3.08 23.77 24.13
C HIS A 532 2.80 22.30 23.85
N TYR A 533 1.68 21.99 23.18
CA TYR A 533 1.30 20.61 22.86
C TYR A 533 2.36 19.95 21.96
N LEU A 534 2.72 20.62 20.87
CA LEU A 534 3.74 20.18 19.93
C LEU A 534 5.08 19.97 20.62
N CYS A 535 5.58 20.99 21.35
CA CYS A 535 6.90 20.91 21.97
C CYS A 535 6.97 19.76 22.98
N ARG A 536 5.96 19.60 23.84
CA ARG A 536 5.91 18.46 24.78
C ARG A 536 5.93 17.11 24.06
N ALA A 537 5.10 16.92 23.03
CA ALA A 537 5.08 15.67 22.26
C ALA A 537 6.45 15.36 21.66
N LEU A 538 7.06 16.35 21.02
CA LEU A 538 8.37 16.20 20.38
C LEU A 538 9.48 15.92 21.40
N LYS A 539 9.51 16.63 22.54
CA LYS A 539 10.49 16.37 23.62
C LYS A 539 10.38 14.94 24.12
N ARG A 540 9.16 14.44 24.34
CA ARG A 540 8.94 13.05 24.76
C ARG A 540 9.38 12.05 23.70
N ALA A 541 9.17 12.35 22.42
CA ALA A 541 9.65 11.55 21.31
C ALA A 541 11.19 11.64 21.09
N GLY A 542 11.91 12.38 21.95
CA GLY A 542 13.37 12.47 21.92
C GLY A 542 13.93 13.51 20.95
N PHE A 543 13.12 14.47 20.51
CA PHE A 543 13.57 15.53 19.61
C PHE A 543 14.42 16.56 20.33
N LYS A 544 15.35 17.14 19.56
CA LYS A 544 16.00 18.40 19.88
C LYS A 544 15.18 19.54 19.33
N LEU A 545 14.95 20.57 20.14
CA LEU A 545 14.16 21.73 19.77
C LEU A 545 15.00 23.00 19.93
N ALA A 546 14.86 23.92 18.98
CA ALA A 546 15.58 25.18 18.98
C ALA A 546 14.67 26.33 18.57
N VAL A 547 14.88 27.50 19.19
CA VAL A 547 14.35 28.77 18.69
C VAL A 547 15.49 29.63 18.15
N ILE A 548 15.33 30.14 16.93
CA ILE A 548 16.28 31.03 16.27
C ILE A 548 15.53 32.26 15.75
N SER A 549 15.72 33.39 16.41
CA SER A 549 14.91 34.59 16.20
C SER A 549 15.74 35.82 15.82
N GLY A 550 15.14 36.69 15.00
CA GLY A 550 15.63 38.05 14.74
C GLY A 550 15.29 39.05 15.86
N GLY A 551 14.48 38.65 16.84
CA GLY A 551 14.16 39.39 18.06
C GLY A 551 15.29 39.31 19.09
N PHE A 552 14.94 39.29 20.38
CA PHE A 552 15.91 39.50 21.47
C PHE A 552 16.09 38.31 22.42
N LEU A 553 17.35 38.06 22.81
CA LEU A 553 17.77 36.90 23.60
C LEU A 553 17.07 36.74 24.95
N PRO A 554 16.78 37.79 25.74
CA PRO A 554 16.05 37.64 27.00
C PRO A 554 14.66 36.99 26.82
N LEU A 555 13.98 37.27 25.70
CA LEU A 555 12.65 36.76 25.39
C LEU A 555 12.73 35.38 24.75
N ALA A 556 13.69 35.15 23.85
CA ALA A 556 13.98 33.82 23.33
C ALA A 556 14.35 32.81 24.44
N LYS A 557 15.09 33.25 25.48
CA LYS A 557 15.37 32.42 26.67
C LYS A 557 14.12 32.12 27.50
N TYR A 558 13.19 33.05 27.59
CA TYR A 558 11.91 32.83 28.25
C TYR A 558 11.06 31.80 27.49
N VAL A 559 10.89 31.98 26.18
CA VAL A 559 10.20 31.02 25.29
C VAL A 559 10.85 29.63 25.36
N LYS A 560 12.18 29.57 25.37
CA LYS A 560 12.93 28.32 25.56
C LYS A 560 12.55 27.62 26.86
N ALA A 561 12.57 28.33 27.98
CA ALA A 561 12.27 27.75 29.28
C ALA A 561 10.83 27.25 29.35
N GLU A 562 9.89 28.05 28.85
CA GLU A 562 8.46 27.77 28.90
C GLU A 562 8.05 26.57 28.02
N LEU A 563 8.67 26.44 26.84
CA LEU A 563 8.39 25.35 25.90
C LEU A 563 9.33 24.14 26.06
N GLY A 564 10.31 24.21 26.95
CA GLY A 564 11.30 23.14 27.16
C GLY A 564 12.25 22.93 25.98
N LEU A 565 12.61 24.00 25.26
CA LEU A 565 13.53 23.93 24.11
C LEU A 565 14.99 23.76 24.58
N ASP A 566 15.83 23.15 23.75
CA ASP A 566 17.23 22.87 24.07
C ASP A 566 18.13 24.09 23.75
N TYR A 567 17.83 24.80 22.66
CA TYR A 567 18.62 25.93 22.16
C TYR A 567 17.80 27.21 22.01
N ALA A 568 18.43 28.35 22.24
CA ALA A 568 17.87 29.67 21.97
C ALA A 568 18.95 30.60 21.42
N PHE A 569 18.75 31.11 20.22
CA PHE A 569 19.60 32.10 19.57
C PHE A 569 18.76 33.30 19.14
N ALA A 570 19.22 34.50 19.48
CA ALA A 570 18.59 35.76 19.11
C ALA A 570 19.57 36.93 19.28
N ASN A 571 19.18 38.13 18.85
CA ASN A 571 19.99 39.33 19.02
C ASN A 571 20.11 39.72 20.50
N GLN A 572 21.25 40.26 20.91
CA GLN A 572 21.44 40.75 22.28
C GLN A 572 21.32 42.27 22.31
N LEU A 573 20.49 42.79 23.22
CA LEU A 573 20.41 44.23 23.49
C LEU A 573 21.51 44.61 24.48
N LYS A 574 22.22 45.71 24.19
CA LYS A 574 23.23 46.26 25.08
C LYS A 574 22.57 47.10 26.17
N VAL A 575 23.00 46.88 27.40
CA VAL A 575 22.53 47.59 28.59
C VAL A 575 23.57 48.61 29.05
N THR A 576 23.13 49.64 29.77
CA THR A 576 24.00 50.62 30.41
C THR A 576 24.92 49.96 31.43
N ALA A 577 26.01 50.65 31.82
CA ALA A 577 26.99 50.09 32.76
C ALA A 577 26.41 49.72 34.14
N ASP A 578 25.31 50.36 34.54
CA ASP A 578 24.55 50.05 35.75
C ASP A 578 23.51 48.93 35.57
N GLY A 579 23.33 48.43 34.34
CA GLY A 579 22.42 47.34 33.97
C GLY A 579 20.94 47.71 33.98
N LYS A 580 20.58 49.00 34.16
CA LYS A 580 19.19 49.42 34.38
C LYS A 580 18.42 49.77 33.11
N THR A 581 19.09 50.27 32.09
CA THR A 581 18.43 50.75 30.86
C THR A 581 19.13 50.25 29.60
N LEU A 582 18.40 50.24 28.49
CA LEU A 582 18.93 49.87 27.17
C LEU A 582 19.72 51.04 26.56
N THR A 583 20.86 50.75 25.92
CA THR A 583 21.68 51.80 25.26
C THR A 583 21.17 52.18 23.87
N GLY A 584 20.25 51.39 23.32
CA GLY A 584 19.79 51.49 21.93
C GLY A 584 20.77 50.89 20.91
N GLU A 585 21.60 49.92 21.34
CA GLU A 585 22.54 49.19 20.47
C GLU A 585 22.39 47.68 20.68
N THR A 586 22.76 46.88 19.68
CA THR A 586 22.89 45.42 19.82
C THR A 586 24.34 45.02 20.10
N PHE A 587 24.51 43.84 20.70
CA PHE A 587 25.83 43.24 20.99
C PHE A 587 26.02 41.94 20.19
N GLY A 588 27.20 41.78 19.59
CA GLY A 588 27.57 40.59 18.82
C GLY A 588 27.01 40.55 17.40
N PRO A 589 27.13 39.40 16.71
CA PRO A 589 26.63 39.24 15.34
C PRO A 589 25.10 39.27 15.31
N VAL A 590 24.54 40.01 14.35
CA VAL A 590 23.10 40.08 14.13
C VAL A 590 22.59 38.74 13.56
N VAL A 591 21.49 38.23 14.13
CA VAL A 591 20.78 37.05 13.65
C VAL A 591 19.90 37.44 12.46
N ASP A 592 20.53 37.53 11.29
CA ASP A 592 19.86 37.72 10.00
C ASP A 592 19.48 36.38 9.34
N ALA A 593 18.90 36.42 8.14
CA ALA A 593 18.44 35.23 7.41
C ALA A 593 19.56 34.19 7.17
N THR A 594 20.75 34.64 6.80
CA THR A 594 21.92 33.78 6.59
C THR A 594 22.33 33.15 7.91
N ARG A 595 22.38 33.95 8.98
CA ARG A 595 22.75 33.46 10.30
C ARG A 595 21.76 32.45 10.86
N LYS A 596 20.45 32.59 10.57
CA LYS A 596 19.44 31.58 10.97
C LYS A 596 19.74 30.22 10.33
N ALA A 597 20.06 30.20 9.03
CA ALA A 597 20.40 28.99 8.31
C ALA A 597 21.70 28.34 8.83
N GLU A 598 22.74 29.15 9.07
CA GLU A 598 24.01 28.66 9.65
C GLU A 598 23.81 28.05 11.04
N LEU A 599 23.02 28.70 11.90
CA LEU A 599 22.76 28.23 13.26
C LEU A 599 21.99 26.90 13.24
N LEU A 600 21.05 26.71 12.31
CA LEU A 600 20.40 25.42 12.11
C LEU A 600 21.41 24.32 11.79
N GLU A 601 22.34 24.57 10.87
CA GLU A 601 23.39 23.60 10.49
C GLU A 601 24.33 23.32 11.67
N VAL A 602 24.71 24.35 12.44
CA VAL A 602 25.55 24.21 13.64
C VAL A 602 24.88 23.32 14.70
N ILE A 603 23.58 23.51 14.95
CA ILE A 603 22.84 22.68 15.91
C ILE A 603 22.75 21.24 15.41
N ALA A 604 22.40 21.06 14.12
CA ALA A 604 22.33 19.73 13.51
C ALA A 604 23.66 18.99 13.61
N GLN A 605 24.77 19.66 13.31
CA GLN A 605 26.12 19.11 13.43
C GLN A 605 26.49 18.77 14.88
N ALA A 606 26.19 19.66 15.83
CA ALA A 606 26.50 19.46 17.24
C ALA A 606 25.75 18.25 17.84
N GLU A 607 24.55 17.98 17.36
CA GLU A 607 23.70 16.85 17.81
C GLU A 607 23.88 15.59 16.95
N GLY A 608 24.72 15.62 15.91
CA GLY A 608 24.93 14.49 14.99
C GLY A 608 23.69 14.13 14.16
N ILE A 609 22.84 15.12 13.86
CA ILE A 609 21.58 14.98 13.13
C ILE A 609 21.78 15.36 11.67
N ALA A 610 21.39 14.48 10.75
CA ALA A 610 21.44 14.76 9.32
C ALA A 610 20.38 15.79 8.90
N ILE A 611 20.65 16.62 7.89
CA ILE A 611 19.72 17.66 7.41
C ILE A 611 18.38 17.07 6.95
N GLU A 612 18.39 15.83 6.43
CA GLU A 612 17.23 15.03 6.07
C GLU A 612 16.27 14.80 7.25
N GLN A 613 16.76 14.90 8.48
CA GLN A 613 16.02 14.71 9.73
C GLN A 613 15.61 16.05 10.39
N VAL A 614 15.92 17.18 9.76
CA VAL A 614 15.62 18.52 10.30
C VAL A 614 14.28 19.04 9.76
N VAL A 615 13.51 19.64 10.67
CA VAL A 615 12.31 20.44 10.39
C VAL A 615 12.62 21.90 10.73
N ALA A 616 12.23 22.83 9.87
CA ALA A 616 12.31 24.27 10.15
C ALA A 616 10.94 24.92 9.96
N VAL A 617 10.56 25.81 10.86
CA VAL A 617 9.26 26.48 10.88
C VAL A 617 9.47 27.98 11.00
N GLY A 618 8.80 28.76 10.15
CA GLY A 618 8.81 30.22 10.23
C GLY A 618 7.72 30.83 9.35
N ASP A 619 7.50 32.13 9.49
CA ASP A 619 6.46 32.89 8.79
C ASP A 619 7.06 33.93 7.81
N GLY A 620 8.30 34.34 8.07
CA GLY A 620 8.90 35.53 7.48
C GLY A 620 9.86 35.26 6.32
N ALA A 621 10.14 36.30 5.54
CA ALA A 621 11.13 36.23 4.45
C ALA A 621 12.57 36.03 4.96
N ASN A 622 12.84 36.47 6.19
CA ASN A 622 14.07 36.21 6.94
C ASN A 622 14.26 34.71 7.25
N ASP A 623 13.21 33.89 7.25
CA ASP A 623 13.32 32.46 7.54
C ASP A 623 13.55 31.60 6.31
N LEU A 624 13.37 32.15 5.10
CA LEU A 624 13.40 31.37 3.86
C LEU A 624 14.68 30.55 3.67
N LEU A 625 15.83 31.09 4.06
CA LEU A 625 17.09 30.34 3.99
C LEU A 625 17.11 29.17 4.98
N MET A 626 16.63 29.37 6.20
CA MET A 626 16.52 28.33 7.23
C MET A 626 15.50 27.24 6.82
N ILE A 627 14.32 27.67 6.36
CA ILE A 627 13.24 26.81 5.85
C ILE A 627 13.72 26.00 4.64
N GLY A 628 14.41 26.65 3.70
CA GLY A 628 14.92 26.01 2.48
C GLY A 628 16.03 24.98 2.73
N LYS A 629 16.80 25.15 3.82
CA LYS A 629 17.84 24.20 4.24
C LYS A 629 17.26 22.93 4.85
N ALA A 630 16.20 23.04 5.65
CA ALA A 630 15.59 21.88 6.29
C ALA A 630 14.97 20.91 5.26
N SER A 631 14.97 19.62 5.60
CA SER A 631 14.28 18.62 4.79
C SER A 631 12.78 18.88 4.71
N LEU A 632 12.17 19.20 5.86
CA LEU A 632 10.80 19.65 5.98
C LEU A 632 10.79 21.12 6.43
N GLY A 633 10.77 22.04 5.47
CA GLY A 633 10.59 23.46 5.71
C GLY A 633 9.11 23.83 5.65
N ILE A 634 8.59 24.39 6.75
CA ILE A 634 7.18 24.72 6.94
C ILE A 634 7.02 26.23 7.04
N ALA A 635 6.26 26.80 6.10
CA ALA A 635 5.72 28.15 6.20
C ALA A 635 4.46 28.13 7.07
N PHE A 636 4.52 28.65 8.29
CA PHE A 636 3.39 28.69 9.21
C PHE A 636 2.72 30.06 9.18
N ASN A 637 1.44 30.13 8.77
CA ASN A 637 0.67 31.37 8.59
C ASN A 637 1.47 32.50 7.89
N ALA A 638 2.33 32.10 6.96
CA ALA A 638 3.40 32.93 6.44
C ALA A 638 2.91 33.92 5.39
N LYS A 639 3.71 34.95 5.08
CA LYS A 639 3.41 35.88 3.98
C LYS A 639 3.40 35.15 2.63
N PRO A 640 2.64 35.61 1.60
CA PRO A 640 2.49 34.90 0.33
C PRO A 640 3.81 34.52 -0.36
N ARG A 641 4.80 35.42 -0.34
CA ARG A 641 6.14 35.17 -0.89
C ARG A 641 6.83 33.98 -0.21
N VAL A 642 6.65 33.82 1.10
CA VAL A 642 7.26 32.74 1.88
C VAL A 642 6.56 31.42 1.57
N GLN A 643 5.23 31.42 1.52
CA GLN A 643 4.44 30.24 1.18
C GLN A 643 4.75 29.68 -0.21
N GLN A 644 5.05 30.54 -1.19
CA GLN A 644 5.40 30.11 -2.55
C GLN A 644 6.75 29.38 -2.63
N GLN A 645 7.67 29.68 -1.71
CA GLN A 645 9.04 29.13 -1.73
C GLN A 645 9.23 27.97 -0.74
N ALA A 646 8.43 27.91 0.33
CA ALA A 646 8.47 26.84 1.31
C ALA A 646 7.97 25.50 0.73
N ARG A 647 8.54 24.38 1.21
CA ARG A 647 8.16 23.04 0.74
C ARG A 647 6.79 22.60 1.22
N ALA A 648 6.44 23.02 2.44
CA ALA A 648 5.14 22.80 3.04
C ALA A 648 4.64 24.10 3.66
N ARG A 649 3.32 24.19 3.83
CA ARG A 649 2.67 25.30 4.52
C ARG A 649 1.57 24.80 5.44
N ILE A 650 1.30 25.57 6.47
CA ILE A 650 0.16 25.39 7.36
C ILE A 650 -0.47 26.76 7.53
N ASN A 651 -1.69 26.93 7.03
CA ASN A 651 -2.50 28.13 7.21
C ASN A 651 -3.64 27.92 8.23
N GLN A 652 -3.59 26.79 8.93
CA GLN A 652 -4.45 26.48 10.06
C GLN A 652 -3.92 27.15 11.35
N LYS A 653 -4.73 27.19 12.40
CA LYS A 653 -4.39 27.96 13.62
C LYS A 653 -3.32 27.29 14.46
N SER A 654 -3.32 25.96 14.52
CA SER A 654 -2.51 25.23 15.49
C SER A 654 -1.16 24.77 14.93
N LEU A 655 -0.09 24.99 15.68
CA LEU A 655 1.23 24.38 15.44
C LEU A 655 1.22 22.86 15.65
N ALA A 656 0.26 22.31 16.40
CA ALA A 656 0.17 20.87 16.62
C ALA A 656 0.02 20.09 15.30
N ASN A 657 -0.53 20.72 14.26
CA ASN A 657 -0.67 20.16 12.91
C ASN A 657 0.67 19.74 12.27
N ILE A 658 1.81 20.25 12.76
CA ILE A 658 3.14 19.81 12.34
C ILE A 658 3.33 18.30 12.59
N LEU A 659 2.71 17.74 13.64
CA LEU A 659 2.75 16.30 13.94
C LEU A 659 2.14 15.48 12.80
N TYR A 660 1.04 15.93 12.19
CA TYR A 660 0.45 15.28 11.03
C TYR A 660 1.39 15.28 9.83
N LEU A 661 2.06 16.41 9.55
CA LEU A 661 3.06 16.49 8.48
C LEU A 661 4.23 15.53 8.72
N MET A 662 4.60 15.32 9.99
CA MET A 662 5.62 14.34 10.40
C MET A 662 5.12 12.89 10.37
N GLY A 663 3.83 12.67 10.13
CA GLY A 663 3.20 11.37 9.95
C GLY A 663 2.60 10.73 11.20
N TYR A 664 2.55 11.47 12.32
CA TYR A 664 1.85 11.04 13.52
C TYR A 664 0.34 11.16 13.32
N SER A 665 -0.43 10.17 13.74
CA SER A 665 -1.88 10.31 13.94
C SER A 665 -2.20 11.04 15.24
N GLU A 666 -3.44 11.49 15.39
CA GLU A 666 -3.95 12.11 16.63
C GLU A 666 -3.80 11.17 17.82
N SER A 667 -4.04 9.87 17.61
CA SER A 667 -3.87 8.85 18.66
C SER A 667 -2.40 8.72 19.09
N GLU A 668 -1.47 8.66 18.13
CA GLU A 668 -0.03 8.60 18.40
C GLU A 668 0.44 9.90 19.11
N ALA A 669 -0.07 11.05 18.67
CA ALA A 669 0.21 12.34 19.30
C ALA A 669 -0.32 12.42 20.74
N ALA A 670 -1.52 11.87 20.99
CA ALA A 670 -2.10 11.80 22.34
C ALA A 670 -1.31 10.88 23.28
N GLU A 671 -0.80 9.74 22.79
CA GLU A 671 0.10 8.88 23.57
C GLU A 671 1.38 9.62 23.99
N LEU A 672 1.87 10.52 23.13
CA LEU A 672 3.01 11.37 23.46
C LEU A 672 2.70 12.47 24.50
N GLN A 673 1.44 12.63 24.91
CA GLN A 673 1.06 13.55 25.99
C GLN A 673 0.88 12.86 27.36
N LEU A 674 0.65 11.53 27.40
CA LEU A 674 0.26 10.81 28.62
C LEU A 674 1.44 10.60 29.58
N GLN A 675 1.58 11.41 30.64
CA GLN A 675 2.69 11.33 31.61
C GLN A 675 3.03 9.92 32.11
#